data_AF-K9PPF9-F1
#
_entry.id   AF-K9PPF9-F1
#
_cell.length_a   1.000
_cell.length_b   1.000
_cell.length_c   1.000
_cell.angle_alpha   90.00
_cell.angle_beta   90.00
_cell.angle_gamma   90.00
#
_symmetry.space_group_name_H-M   'P 1'
#
loop_
_entity.id
_entity.type
_entity.pdbx_description
1 polymer ?
#
loop_
_entity_poly.entity_id
_entity_poly.type
_entity_poly.pdbx_seq_one_letter_code
_entity_poly.pdbx_strand_id
1 'polypeptide(L)'
;MLFQIKQQRWLYISLTILSLCLAVSMTPAKASLQNLSPSTSLSSAQSTNWLEQGRNLYRSGSFTEAVTAWQTAVQYYRQQGDRLNEALSLSYLSLAQQELNQWQAAQQSIEQSLKLLQTAKPAADSILWAQALNTQANLQLHTGKAETALESWQQAQKYYDQAGDTMGSLGSQINQAQALQSLGFYRRSKQQLEALTQKIQGMPDNEIKVSGLRSLGLALQIIGDSGNSQQILEQGLAIANKIAARPYLSSILLNLGKNAVDLQDPQAALDYFEQAQQIATNPGDQLQARLAQFKLFLYYDKPELAAALAPQLLQQFGELPTSHSSLYAGINFVSTVNRLKNPEQIIPLKDLAQLMAVTVKSAQQIQDGPAEAHALHQWGQIYRRTQQFSEAQGLAQKSLHIARQLQANDIIAQSAWQVGQLYKQQGDRAQAISAYTEAVKALKALRSDLVAVNPDVQFSFRESVEPVYRELVGLLLEHETDQGAQTKGEKLVTPQEQPSQAELMQARELIEALQIAELDNFFREACLDRTQQIDQVDPTATVVYPIILPDRFTVILSKAGQPLRSYVTHKSQAEVEQTLDNFLEALNPVSDSQYRDRLSQQIYDWLIRPGEAEQAFTDTKTLVFVLDGRLRNIPIAALYDGKQYLIEKYAVALSPGLQLMATRSHRQQKINAIVGGISQSRAGFSALPAVESEVKQISKAVSSSMLLNQDFTSQALAERVKFSSAGIVHLATHGQFSSRLEDTFLLTWDGQVNVKELSELLKNRGSDPSKAIELLVLSACDTAAGDDRAVLGLAGLAVKSGARSTIATLWPVKDRAASMLMTRFYDQLRQPKITKAEALRQAQINLIRQTDFHDPFFWSAFVLIGNWI
;
A
#
# COMPACT_ATOMS: atom_id res chain seq x y z
N MET A 1 -1.02 -27.06 19.10
CA MET A 1 -1.07 -25.83 18.28
C MET A 1 -1.62 -26.18 16.92
N LEU A 2 -2.72 -25.53 16.51
CA LEU A 2 -3.35 -25.74 15.18
C LEU A 2 -2.51 -25.14 14.04
N PHE A 3 -1.74 -24.09 14.37
CA PHE A 3 -0.89 -23.34 13.45
C PHE A 3 0.59 -23.67 13.70
N GLN A 4 1.35 -23.87 12.62
CA GLN A 4 2.81 -24.02 12.62
C GLN A 4 3.37 -23.21 11.45
N ILE A 5 4.39 -22.41 11.71
CA ILE A 5 5.06 -21.60 10.69
C ILE A 5 5.97 -22.51 9.85
N LYS A 6 5.54 -22.88 8.63
CA LYS A 6 6.44 -23.50 7.65
C LYS A 6 7.21 -22.40 6.91
N GLN A 7 8.50 -22.24 7.24
CA GLN A 7 9.40 -21.24 6.63
C GLN A 7 9.69 -21.42 5.11
N GLN A 8 9.01 -22.31 4.38
CA GLN A 8 9.42 -22.77 3.04
C GLN A 8 8.37 -22.68 1.92
N ARG A 9 7.31 -21.87 2.08
CA ARG A 9 6.43 -21.49 0.95
C ARG A 9 6.02 -20.03 1.02
N TRP A 10 6.90 -19.17 0.51
CA TRP A 10 6.54 -17.80 0.15
C TRP A 10 6.07 -17.71 -1.31
N LEU A 11 5.27 -16.68 -1.58
CA LEU A 11 4.59 -16.33 -2.85
C LEU A 11 3.38 -17.22 -3.27
N TYR A 12 2.46 -16.55 -3.98
CA TYR A 12 1.30 -17.03 -4.75
C TYR A 12 -0.12 -16.97 -4.12
N ILE A 13 -0.62 -15.78 -3.75
CA ILE A 13 -2.08 -15.51 -3.60
C ILE A 13 -2.52 -14.15 -4.25
N SER A 14 -2.27 -13.95 -5.55
CA SER A 14 -2.76 -12.79 -6.33
C SER A 14 -4.08 -13.08 -7.07
N LEU A 15 -5.03 -12.16 -7.32
CA LEU A 15 -5.20 -10.72 -7.02
C LEU A 15 -6.70 -10.43 -6.71
N THR A 16 -7.03 -9.49 -5.80
CA THR A 16 -8.11 -8.45 -5.90
C THR A 16 -8.52 -7.91 -4.52
N ILE A 17 -7.98 -6.76 -4.09
CA ILE A 17 -8.40 -6.07 -2.84
C ILE A 17 -8.81 -4.59 -3.10
N LEU A 18 -8.72 -4.10 -4.34
CA LEU A 18 -8.85 -2.66 -4.61
C LEU A 18 -10.24 -2.05 -4.37
N SER A 19 -11.29 -2.85 -4.49
CA SER A 19 -12.68 -2.41 -4.32
C SER A 19 -13.42 -3.16 -3.22
N LEU A 20 -12.84 -4.27 -2.77
CA LEU A 20 -13.28 -4.96 -1.58
C LEU A 20 -12.77 -4.18 -0.36
N CYS A 21 -13.24 -2.91 -0.28
CA CYS A 21 -13.63 -2.31 0.96
C CYS A 21 -14.18 -3.43 1.83
N LEU A 22 -13.54 -3.62 2.99
CA LEU A 22 -14.05 -4.54 3.97
C LEU A 22 -15.51 -4.18 4.16
N ALA A 23 -16.40 -5.07 3.74
CA ALA A 23 -17.80 -5.04 4.10
C ALA A 23 -17.92 -5.41 5.59
N VAL A 24 -17.13 -4.74 6.43
CA VAL A 24 -17.49 -4.50 7.82
C VAL A 24 -18.91 -3.98 7.73
N SER A 25 -19.79 -4.66 8.42
CA SER A 25 -21.06 -4.13 8.86
C SER A 25 -20.79 -2.79 9.55
N MET A 26 -20.82 -1.72 8.77
CA MET A 26 -20.84 -0.37 9.28
C MET A 26 -22.22 -0.19 9.88
N THR A 27 -22.32 -0.50 11.17
CA THR A 27 -23.39 0.02 12.02
C THR A 27 -23.14 1.53 12.12
N PRO A 28 -23.96 2.37 11.46
CA PRO A 28 -23.84 3.81 11.61
C PRO A 28 -24.11 4.12 13.09
N ALA A 29 -23.39 5.11 13.63
CA ALA A 29 -23.68 5.63 14.95
C ALA A 29 -25.14 6.12 14.97
N LYS A 30 -26.01 5.36 15.64
CA LYS A 30 -27.43 5.69 15.75
C LYS A 30 -27.54 6.91 16.65
N ALA A 31 -28.02 8.03 16.09
CA ALA A 31 -28.42 9.16 16.91
C ALA A 31 -29.46 8.67 17.93
N SER A 32 -29.35 9.11 19.19
CA SER A 32 -30.37 8.80 20.17
C SER A 32 -31.71 9.30 19.65
N LEU A 33 -32.68 8.41 19.54
CA LEU A 33 -34.09 8.77 19.35
C LEU A 33 -34.53 9.52 20.62
N GLN A 34 -34.25 10.81 20.70
CA GLN A 34 -34.58 11.63 21.86
C GLN A 34 -36.10 11.63 22.05
N ASN A 35 -36.52 11.47 23.31
CA ASN A 35 -37.90 11.71 23.69
C ASN A 35 -38.15 13.22 23.64
N LEU A 36 -38.53 13.73 22.47
CA LEU A 36 -39.18 15.04 22.39
C LEU A 36 -40.41 14.98 23.28
N SER A 37 -40.40 15.75 24.36
CA SER A 37 -41.62 15.98 25.14
C SER A 37 -42.65 16.57 24.20
N PRO A 38 -43.91 16.09 24.19
CA PRO A 38 -44.91 16.60 23.27
C PRO A 38 -45.03 18.11 23.47
N SER A 39 -44.86 18.86 22.38
CA SER A 39 -45.03 20.31 22.36
C SER A 39 -46.37 20.65 22.99
N THR A 40 -46.33 21.54 23.97
CA THR A 40 -47.41 21.69 24.95
C THR A 40 -48.74 22.04 24.32
N SER A 41 -49.81 21.49 24.93
CA SER A 41 -51.23 21.72 24.68
C SER A 41 -51.81 21.20 23.35
N LEU A 42 -52.40 20.00 23.41
CA LEU A 42 -53.81 19.82 23.06
C LEU A 42 -54.40 18.52 23.66
N SER A 43 -55.46 18.71 24.45
CA SER A 43 -56.53 17.76 24.85
C SER A 43 -56.22 16.29 25.14
N SER A 44 -56.58 15.89 26.36
CA SER A 44 -56.70 14.51 26.83
C SER A 44 -57.58 13.59 25.96
N ALA A 45 -56.96 12.55 25.41
CA ALA A 45 -57.54 11.23 25.18
C ALA A 45 -56.41 10.19 25.24
N GLN A 46 -56.70 8.93 25.56
CA GLN A 46 -55.71 7.86 25.48
C GLN A 46 -55.41 7.52 24.00
N SER A 47 -54.61 8.34 23.34
CA SER A 47 -54.11 8.06 22.00
C SER A 47 -52.92 7.09 22.08
N THR A 48 -53.04 5.96 21.38
CA THR A 48 -51.89 5.09 21.10
C THR A 48 -50.87 5.93 20.33
N ASN A 49 -49.76 6.30 20.97
CA ASN A 49 -48.71 7.08 20.33
C ASN A 49 -47.91 6.15 19.40
N TRP A 50 -48.42 5.97 18.17
CA TRP A 50 -47.84 5.10 17.15
C TRP A 50 -46.38 5.42 16.82
N LEU A 51 -45.96 6.69 16.96
CA LEU A 51 -44.56 7.11 16.83
C LEU A 51 -43.69 6.49 17.94
N GLU A 52 -44.09 6.60 19.21
CA GLU A 52 -43.37 5.97 20.33
C GLU A 52 -43.43 4.44 20.31
N GLN A 53 -44.58 3.88 19.92
CA GLN A 53 -44.72 2.44 19.77
C GLN A 53 -43.72 1.90 18.73
N GLY A 54 -43.65 2.53 17.55
CA GLY A 54 -42.66 2.18 16.54
C GLY A 54 -41.22 2.41 17.01
N ARG A 55 -40.92 3.48 17.76
CA ARG A 55 -39.59 3.71 18.36
C ARG A 55 -39.19 2.60 19.32
N ASN A 56 -40.11 2.13 20.16
CA ASN A 56 -39.84 1.06 21.11
C ASN A 56 -39.66 -0.30 20.41
N LEU A 57 -40.48 -0.60 19.40
CA LEU A 57 -40.34 -1.81 18.57
C LEU A 57 -39.01 -1.80 17.80
N TYR A 58 -38.61 -0.65 17.24
CA TYR A 58 -37.32 -0.50 16.57
C TYR A 58 -36.14 -0.68 17.55
N ARG A 59 -36.22 -0.11 18.76
CA ARG A 59 -35.22 -0.32 19.82
C ARG A 59 -35.13 -1.78 20.29
N SER A 60 -36.22 -2.55 20.23
CA SER A 60 -36.21 -4.00 20.55
C SER A 60 -35.81 -4.90 19.37
N GLY A 61 -35.50 -4.34 18.19
CA GLY A 61 -35.20 -5.11 16.98
C GLY A 61 -36.42 -5.69 16.25
N SER A 62 -37.63 -5.33 16.69
CA SER A 62 -38.92 -5.73 16.10
C SER A 62 -39.23 -4.86 14.88
N PHE A 63 -38.38 -4.93 13.85
CA PHE A 63 -38.40 -3.99 12.73
C PHE A 63 -39.66 -4.12 11.84
N THR A 64 -40.21 -5.32 11.67
CA THR A 64 -41.45 -5.54 10.91
C THR A 64 -42.64 -4.86 11.58
N GLU A 65 -42.75 -5.02 12.89
CA GLU A 65 -43.78 -4.39 13.71
C GLU A 65 -43.58 -2.87 13.80
N ALA A 66 -42.32 -2.39 13.84
CA ALA A 66 -42.00 -0.97 13.75
C ALA A 66 -42.41 -0.36 12.40
N VAL A 67 -42.19 -1.07 11.28
CA VAL A 67 -42.71 -0.68 9.96
C VAL A 67 -44.23 -0.56 9.99
N THR A 68 -44.96 -1.54 10.54
CA THR A 68 -46.42 -1.46 10.66
C THR A 68 -46.86 -0.28 11.51
N ALA A 69 -46.27 -0.09 12.70
CA ALA A 69 -46.61 1.02 13.60
C ALA A 69 -46.37 2.40 12.95
N TRP A 70 -45.25 2.57 12.25
CA TRP A 70 -44.95 3.83 11.56
C TRP A 70 -45.76 4.02 10.27
N GLN A 71 -46.15 2.96 9.54
CA GLN A 71 -47.15 3.07 8.46
C GLN A 71 -48.49 3.58 8.99
N THR A 72 -48.96 3.08 10.13
CA THR A 72 -50.16 3.58 10.80
C THR A 72 -50.00 5.05 11.23
N ALA A 73 -48.83 5.42 11.78
CA ALA A 73 -48.53 6.80 12.15
C ALA A 73 -48.58 7.76 10.93
N VAL A 74 -47.97 7.38 9.80
CA VAL A 74 -48.01 8.17 8.55
C VAL A 74 -49.46 8.41 8.09
N GLN A 75 -50.30 7.36 8.09
CA GLN A 75 -51.70 7.50 7.71
C GLN A 75 -52.49 8.40 8.67
N TYR A 76 -52.26 8.25 9.98
CA TYR A 76 -52.91 9.05 11.01
C TYR A 76 -52.57 10.54 10.88
N TYR A 77 -51.29 10.91 10.85
CA TYR A 77 -50.88 12.32 10.76
C TYR A 77 -51.27 12.96 9.42
N ARG A 78 -51.26 12.19 8.31
CA ARG A 78 -51.79 12.63 7.02
C ARG A 78 -53.27 13.01 7.09
N GLN A 79 -54.09 12.24 7.80
CA GLN A 79 -55.53 12.54 7.98
C GLN A 79 -55.76 13.77 8.87
N GLN A 80 -54.91 13.99 9.86
CA GLN A 80 -54.95 15.19 10.72
C GLN A 80 -54.36 16.45 10.06
N GLY A 81 -53.69 16.32 8.90
CA GLY A 81 -52.98 17.41 8.23
C GLY A 81 -51.64 17.79 8.87
N ASP A 82 -51.16 17.04 9.86
CA ASP A 82 -49.90 17.28 10.56
C ASP A 82 -48.71 16.83 9.72
N ARG A 83 -48.20 17.74 8.90
CA ARG A 83 -47.11 17.46 7.95
C ARG A 83 -45.77 17.20 8.61
N LEU A 84 -45.53 17.71 9.82
CA LEU A 84 -44.26 17.53 10.51
C LEU A 84 -44.16 16.13 11.11
N ASN A 85 -45.22 15.66 11.78
CA ASN A 85 -45.26 14.28 12.29
C ASN A 85 -45.50 13.25 11.17
N GLU A 86 -46.16 13.60 10.07
CA GLU A 86 -46.19 12.77 8.85
C GLU A 86 -44.76 12.55 8.30
N ALA A 87 -43.98 13.63 8.14
CA ALA A 87 -42.60 13.56 7.66
C ALA A 87 -41.69 12.76 8.62
N LEU A 88 -41.78 13.02 9.93
CA LEU A 88 -41.00 12.28 10.93
C LEU A 88 -41.33 10.77 10.91
N SER A 89 -42.62 10.43 10.80
CA SER A 89 -43.07 9.04 10.69
C SER A 89 -42.55 8.37 9.41
N LEU A 90 -42.49 9.09 8.29
CA LEU A 90 -41.89 8.62 7.03
C LEU A 90 -40.38 8.42 7.14
N SER A 91 -39.67 9.30 7.86
CA SER A 91 -38.23 9.13 8.13
C SER A 91 -37.97 7.87 8.94
N TYR A 92 -38.68 7.66 10.05
CA TYR A 92 -38.51 6.45 10.85
C TYR A 92 -38.96 5.18 10.11
N LEU A 93 -40.04 5.25 9.33
CA LEU A 93 -40.47 4.17 8.44
C LEU A 93 -39.34 3.77 7.47
N SER A 94 -38.67 4.74 6.83
CA SER A 94 -37.48 4.48 6.01
C SER A 94 -36.38 3.77 6.80
N LEU A 95 -36.11 4.19 8.04
CA LEU A 95 -35.08 3.57 8.88
C LEU A 95 -35.39 2.11 9.24
N ALA A 96 -36.64 1.75 9.58
CA ALA A 96 -37.00 0.34 9.78
C ALA A 96 -37.02 -0.45 8.46
N GLN A 97 -37.42 0.17 7.35
CA GLN A 97 -37.34 -0.44 6.02
C GLN A 97 -35.89 -0.74 5.61
N GLN A 98 -34.91 0.08 6.02
CA GLN A 98 -33.48 -0.19 5.81
C GLN A 98 -33.00 -1.43 6.59
N GLU A 99 -33.37 -1.58 7.86
CA GLU A 99 -33.04 -2.78 8.66
C GLU A 99 -33.67 -4.06 8.06
N LEU A 100 -34.82 -3.93 7.41
CA LEU A 100 -35.48 -5.01 6.64
C LEU A 100 -34.98 -5.14 5.19
N ASN A 101 -33.99 -4.36 4.77
CA ASN A 101 -33.40 -4.35 3.42
C ASN A 101 -34.43 -4.02 2.30
N GLN A 102 -35.51 -3.32 2.63
CA GLN A 102 -36.58 -2.89 1.72
C GLN A 102 -36.19 -1.59 0.99
N TRP A 103 -35.05 -1.57 0.31
CA TRP A 103 -34.38 -0.35 -0.18
C TRP A 103 -35.27 0.58 -1.00
N GLN A 104 -36.06 0.05 -1.94
CA GLN A 104 -36.95 0.88 -2.77
C GLN A 104 -38.07 1.54 -1.95
N ALA A 105 -38.62 0.83 -0.95
CA ALA A 105 -39.62 1.38 -0.06
C ALA A 105 -38.99 2.42 0.90
N ALA A 106 -37.79 2.13 1.41
CA ALA A 106 -37.02 3.07 2.24
C ALA A 106 -36.70 4.37 1.48
N GLN A 107 -36.32 4.28 0.21
CA GLN A 107 -36.06 5.42 -0.69
C GLN A 107 -37.34 6.25 -0.87
N GLN A 108 -38.46 5.62 -1.21
CA GLN A 108 -39.75 6.31 -1.36
C GLN A 108 -40.18 7.01 -0.07
N SER A 109 -40.03 6.35 1.09
CA SER A 109 -40.38 6.92 2.39
C SER A 109 -39.52 8.16 2.71
N ILE A 110 -38.20 8.11 2.50
CA ILE A 110 -37.32 9.24 2.84
C ILE A 110 -37.45 10.41 1.85
N GLU A 111 -37.67 10.14 0.56
CA GLU A 111 -37.99 11.17 -0.43
C GLU A 111 -39.30 11.90 -0.10
N GLN A 112 -40.34 11.16 0.31
CA GLN A 112 -41.60 11.75 0.76
C GLN A 112 -41.42 12.57 2.04
N SER A 113 -40.64 12.09 3.01
CA SER A 113 -40.30 12.82 4.23
C SER A 113 -39.65 14.18 3.91
N LEU A 114 -38.56 14.19 3.14
CA LEU A 114 -37.81 15.40 2.79
C LEU A 114 -38.67 16.39 1.99
N LYS A 115 -39.51 15.90 1.07
CA LYS A 115 -40.46 16.73 0.31
C LYS A 115 -41.52 17.40 1.21
N LEU A 116 -42.00 16.70 2.24
CA LEU A 116 -42.91 17.28 3.23
C LEU A 116 -42.20 18.34 4.08
N LEU A 117 -40.99 18.07 4.59
CA LEU A 117 -40.22 19.06 5.35
C LEU A 117 -39.95 20.35 4.56
N GLN A 118 -39.70 20.24 3.25
CA GLN A 118 -39.51 21.39 2.35
C GLN A 118 -40.76 22.26 2.16
N THR A 119 -41.97 21.69 2.37
CA THR A 119 -43.25 22.34 2.05
C THR A 119 -44.17 22.55 3.25
N ALA A 120 -43.76 22.09 4.44
CA ALA A 120 -44.51 22.18 5.68
C ALA A 120 -44.77 23.64 6.12
N LYS A 121 -45.92 23.84 6.77
CA LYS A 121 -46.30 25.09 7.43
C LYS A 121 -46.86 24.74 8.82
N PRO A 122 -46.25 25.21 9.93
CA PRO A 122 -45.01 25.99 10.01
C PRO A 122 -43.79 25.25 9.41
N ALA A 123 -42.72 26.00 9.13
CA ALA A 123 -41.46 25.42 8.66
C ALA A 123 -40.90 24.44 9.70
N ALA A 124 -40.25 23.37 9.24
CA ALA A 124 -39.71 22.34 10.12
C ALA A 124 -38.47 22.82 10.91
N ASP A 125 -38.42 22.48 12.20
CA ASP A 125 -37.25 22.71 13.05
C ASP A 125 -36.01 21.97 12.54
N SER A 126 -34.82 22.50 12.82
CA SER A 126 -33.54 21.93 12.38
C SER A 126 -33.38 20.45 12.78
N ILE A 127 -33.90 20.01 13.93
CA ILE A 127 -33.80 18.62 14.37
C ILE A 127 -34.52 17.62 13.44
N LEU A 128 -35.63 18.02 12.80
CA LEU A 128 -36.36 17.16 11.85
C LEU A 128 -35.57 16.99 10.55
N TRP A 129 -34.97 18.08 10.06
CA TRP A 129 -34.04 18.03 8.93
C TRP A 129 -32.82 17.16 9.23
N ALA A 130 -32.23 17.31 10.42
CA ALA A 130 -31.06 16.52 10.83
C ALA A 130 -31.36 15.01 10.84
N GLN A 131 -32.49 14.61 11.44
CA GLN A 131 -32.91 13.21 11.50
C GLN A 131 -33.22 12.64 10.10
N ALA A 132 -33.94 13.38 9.25
CA ALA A 132 -34.24 12.94 7.89
C ALA A 132 -32.99 12.80 7.02
N LEU A 133 -32.08 13.77 7.05
CA LEU A 133 -30.81 13.71 6.31
C LEU A 133 -29.91 12.58 6.82
N ASN A 134 -29.88 12.32 8.13
CA ASN A 134 -29.15 11.18 8.68
C ASN A 134 -29.73 9.84 8.22
N THR A 135 -31.06 9.69 8.17
CA THR A 135 -31.71 8.48 7.62
C THR A 135 -31.48 8.32 6.11
N GLN A 136 -31.43 9.42 5.35
CA GLN A 136 -31.08 9.41 3.93
C GLN A 136 -29.63 8.96 3.72
N ALA A 137 -28.71 9.48 4.52
CA ALA A 137 -27.29 9.14 4.46
C ALA A 137 -27.01 7.67 4.82
N ASN A 138 -27.70 7.12 5.83
CA ASN A 138 -27.69 5.69 6.13
C ASN A 138 -28.07 4.85 4.89
N LEU A 139 -29.18 5.19 4.22
CA LEU A 139 -29.66 4.51 3.01
C LEU A 139 -28.66 4.62 1.86
N GLN A 140 -28.08 5.80 1.66
CA GLN A 140 -27.04 6.03 0.66
C GLN A 140 -25.83 5.13 0.91
N LEU A 141 -25.34 5.02 2.15
CA LEU A 141 -24.21 4.12 2.46
C LEU A 141 -24.58 2.64 2.23
N HIS A 142 -25.74 2.18 2.70
CA HIS A 142 -26.19 0.79 2.52
C HIS A 142 -26.48 0.40 1.05
N THR A 143 -26.64 1.39 0.16
CA THR A 143 -26.82 1.21 -1.29
C THR A 143 -25.57 1.62 -2.10
N GLY A 144 -24.39 1.68 -1.46
CA GLY A 144 -23.10 1.89 -2.13
C GLY A 144 -22.73 3.34 -2.48
N LYS A 145 -23.57 4.31 -2.13
CA LYS A 145 -23.45 5.73 -2.53
C LYS A 145 -22.68 6.57 -1.50
N ALA A 146 -21.52 6.07 -1.07
CA ALA A 146 -20.77 6.59 0.09
C ALA A 146 -20.38 8.07 -0.01
N GLU A 147 -20.10 8.60 -1.20
CA GLU A 147 -19.83 10.04 -1.40
C GLU A 147 -21.06 10.90 -1.06
N THR A 148 -22.23 10.55 -1.59
CA THR A 148 -23.47 11.27 -1.28
C THR A 148 -23.91 11.10 0.18
N ALA A 149 -23.59 9.96 0.81
CA ALA A 149 -23.78 9.74 2.24
C ALA A 149 -22.90 10.69 3.07
N LEU A 150 -21.64 10.87 2.69
CA LEU A 150 -20.71 11.82 3.33
C LEU A 150 -21.25 13.25 3.27
N GLU A 151 -21.72 13.72 2.11
CA GLU A 151 -22.34 15.03 1.95
C GLU A 151 -23.62 15.18 2.79
N SER A 152 -24.49 14.16 2.78
CA SER A 152 -25.75 14.18 3.52
C SER A 152 -25.52 14.17 5.04
N TRP A 153 -24.53 13.46 5.56
CA TRP A 153 -24.12 13.55 6.97
C TRP A 153 -23.43 14.86 7.34
N GLN A 154 -22.73 15.53 6.41
CA GLN A 154 -22.24 16.90 6.63
C GLN A 154 -23.37 17.92 6.73
N GLN A 155 -24.45 17.74 5.95
CA GLN A 155 -25.66 18.55 6.09
C GLN A 155 -26.41 18.23 7.38
N ALA A 156 -26.61 16.95 7.71
CA ALA A 156 -27.25 16.52 8.95
C ALA A 156 -26.53 17.09 10.19
N GLN A 157 -25.19 17.04 10.21
CA GLN A 157 -24.39 17.63 11.29
C GLN A 157 -24.69 19.13 11.48
N LYS A 158 -24.73 19.93 10.40
CA LYS A 158 -25.04 21.37 10.49
C LYS A 158 -26.40 21.62 11.13
N TYR A 159 -27.40 20.79 10.81
CA TYR A 159 -28.73 20.90 11.40
C TYR A 159 -28.78 20.40 12.86
N TYR A 160 -28.02 19.36 13.23
CA TYR A 160 -27.85 18.96 14.64
C TYR A 160 -27.15 20.04 15.48
N ASP A 161 -26.09 20.66 14.93
CA ASP A 161 -25.37 21.77 15.55
C ASP A 161 -26.31 22.99 15.77
N GLN A 162 -27.16 23.33 14.79
CA GLN A 162 -28.20 24.36 14.94
C GLN A 162 -29.26 24.01 16.00
N ALA A 163 -29.63 22.74 16.12
CA ALA A 163 -30.59 22.26 17.11
C ALA A 163 -29.98 22.11 18.53
N GLY A 164 -28.66 22.29 18.69
CA GLY A 164 -27.95 22.02 19.93
C GLY A 164 -27.78 20.53 20.29
N ASP A 165 -28.14 19.62 19.40
CA ASP A 165 -28.01 18.18 19.63
C ASP A 165 -26.56 17.71 19.40
N THR A 166 -25.79 17.80 20.48
CA THR A 166 -24.40 17.34 20.52
C THR A 166 -24.27 15.85 20.17
N MET A 167 -25.24 15.01 20.52
CA MET A 167 -25.17 13.57 20.26
C MET A 167 -25.41 13.24 18.78
N GLY A 168 -26.39 13.88 18.16
CA GLY A 168 -26.62 13.79 16.71
C GLY A 168 -25.45 14.34 15.89
N SER A 169 -24.84 15.45 16.32
CA SER A 169 -23.63 16.00 15.68
C SER A 169 -22.43 15.06 15.76
N LEU A 170 -22.14 14.49 16.94
CA LEU A 170 -21.06 13.52 17.12
C LEU A 170 -21.31 12.22 16.33
N GLY A 171 -22.55 11.70 16.33
CA GLY A 171 -22.93 10.54 15.52
C GLY A 171 -22.72 10.80 14.02
N SER A 172 -23.14 11.97 13.53
CA SER A 172 -22.95 12.38 12.14
C SER A 172 -21.46 12.44 11.76
N GLN A 173 -20.59 12.96 12.64
CA GLN A 173 -19.14 13.00 12.40
C GLN A 173 -18.49 11.61 12.36
N ILE A 174 -18.94 10.67 13.20
CA ILE A 174 -18.49 9.27 13.11
C ILE A 174 -18.96 8.65 11.78
N ASN A 175 -20.18 8.91 11.35
CA ASN A 175 -20.72 8.36 10.11
C ASN A 175 -20.01 8.95 8.86
N GLN A 176 -19.67 10.24 8.87
CA GLN A 176 -18.77 10.83 7.87
C GLN A 176 -17.41 10.10 7.83
N ALA A 177 -16.82 9.83 9.00
CA ALA A 177 -15.56 9.11 9.07
C ALA A 177 -15.69 7.64 8.60
N GLN A 178 -16.85 6.99 8.76
CA GLN A 178 -17.16 5.67 8.20
C GLN A 178 -17.36 5.71 6.69
N ALA A 179 -18.04 6.73 6.14
CA ALA A 179 -18.09 6.95 4.68
C ALA A 179 -16.69 7.13 4.09
N LEU A 180 -15.82 7.90 4.75
CA LEU A 180 -14.41 8.03 4.36
C LEU A 180 -13.69 6.67 4.35
N GLN A 181 -13.99 5.75 5.29
CA GLN A 181 -13.43 4.38 5.28
C GLN A 181 -13.96 3.55 4.11
N SER A 182 -15.26 3.62 3.82
CA SER A 182 -15.89 2.99 2.65
C SER A 182 -15.41 3.55 1.30
N LEU A 183 -14.83 4.75 1.29
CA LEU A 183 -14.16 5.36 0.14
C LEU A 183 -12.62 5.16 0.15
N GLY A 184 -12.09 4.35 1.07
CA GLY A 184 -10.65 4.10 1.20
C GLY A 184 -9.83 5.19 1.91
N PHE A 185 -10.41 6.36 2.22
CA PHE A 185 -9.75 7.50 2.86
C PHE A 185 -9.43 7.31 4.36
N TYR A 186 -8.81 6.18 4.72
CA TYR A 186 -8.49 5.80 6.10
C TYR A 186 -7.59 6.82 6.82
N ARG A 187 -6.66 7.53 6.14
CA ARG A 187 -5.85 8.58 6.77
C ARG A 187 -6.70 9.78 7.23
N ARG A 188 -7.62 10.25 6.38
CA ARG A 188 -8.56 11.34 6.70
C ARG A 188 -9.54 10.91 7.80
N SER A 189 -10.04 9.67 7.71
CA SER A 189 -10.89 9.08 8.74
C SER A 189 -10.17 9.00 10.09
N LYS A 190 -8.93 8.51 10.15
CA LYS A 190 -8.08 8.50 11.35
C LYS A 190 -8.00 9.89 11.98
N GLN A 191 -7.59 10.90 11.21
CA GLN A 191 -7.44 12.27 11.69
C GLN A 191 -8.74 12.85 12.29
N GLN A 192 -9.87 12.63 11.61
CA GLN A 192 -11.20 13.05 12.10
C GLN A 192 -11.59 12.31 13.39
N LEU A 193 -11.32 11.00 13.45
CA LEU A 193 -11.69 10.16 14.58
C LEU A 193 -10.80 10.39 15.81
N GLU A 194 -9.51 10.68 15.66
CA GLU A 194 -8.62 11.02 16.78
C GLU A 194 -9.03 12.32 17.47
N ALA A 195 -9.34 13.36 16.68
CA ALA A 195 -9.86 14.61 17.22
C ALA A 195 -11.22 14.41 17.91
N LEU A 196 -12.08 13.54 17.36
CA LEU A 196 -13.39 13.22 17.92
C LEU A 196 -13.27 12.38 19.21
N THR A 197 -12.42 11.34 19.26
CA THR A 197 -12.25 10.49 20.45
C THR A 197 -11.65 11.26 21.62
N GLN A 198 -10.71 12.18 21.36
CA GLN A 198 -10.22 13.13 22.36
C GLN A 198 -11.36 14.01 22.92
N LYS A 199 -12.19 14.59 22.04
CA LYS A 199 -13.32 15.45 22.45
C LYS A 199 -14.34 14.72 23.33
N ILE A 200 -14.61 13.44 23.07
CA ILE A 200 -15.60 12.64 23.81
C ILE A 200 -15.02 11.84 24.99
N GLN A 201 -13.71 11.90 25.24
CA GLN A 201 -13.05 11.11 26.28
C GLN A 201 -13.68 11.33 27.68
N GLY A 202 -13.96 12.59 28.01
CA GLY A 202 -14.60 13.00 29.27
C GLY A 202 -16.12 12.80 29.34
N MET A 203 -16.76 12.29 28.28
CA MET A 203 -18.20 12.01 28.30
C MET A 203 -18.50 10.68 29.03
N PRO A 204 -19.67 10.57 29.70
CA PRO A 204 -20.16 9.30 30.23
C PRO A 204 -20.19 8.22 29.15
N ASP A 205 -19.95 6.97 29.55
CA ASP A 205 -19.89 5.83 28.63
C ASP A 205 -21.24 5.62 27.91
N ASN A 206 -21.19 5.57 26.59
CA ASN A 206 -22.36 5.52 25.71
C ASN A 206 -22.00 4.92 24.33
N GLU A 207 -23.00 4.60 23.51
CA GLU A 207 -22.78 3.96 22.20
C GLU A 207 -22.02 4.81 21.18
N ILE A 208 -22.13 6.14 21.21
CA ILE A 208 -21.35 7.04 20.33
C ILE A 208 -19.85 6.90 20.64
N LYS A 209 -19.48 6.79 21.92
CA LYS A 209 -18.11 6.53 22.37
C LYS A 209 -17.60 5.17 21.91
N VAL A 210 -18.41 4.12 22.01
CA VAL A 210 -18.10 2.78 21.50
C VAL A 210 -17.90 2.79 19.98
N SER A 211 -18.81 3.42 19.23
CA SER A 211 -18.75 3.50 17.76
C SER A 211 -17.52 4.27 17.28
N GLY A 212 -17.21 5.41 17.93
CA GLY A 212 -16.03 6.21 17.62
C GLY A 212 -14.71 5.46 17.85
N LEU A 213 -14.59 4.76 18.98
CA LEU A 213 -13.43 3.89 19.27
C LEU A 213 -13.33 2.71 18.28
N ARG A 214 -14.44 2.03 17.98
CA ARG A 214 -14.48 0.95 16.97
C ARG A 214 -14.00 1.42 15.60
N SER A 215 -14.51 2.56 15.13
CA SER A 215 -14.13 3.14 13.84
C SER A 215 -12.69 3.65 13.83
N LEU A 216 -12.19 4.21 14.95
CA LEU A 216 -10.78 4.61 15.06
C LEU A 216 -9.85 3.41 15.05
N GLY A 217 -10.18 2.37 15.82
CA GLY A 217 -9.43 1.11 15.84
C GLY A 217 -9.35 0.48 14.45
N LEU A 218 -10.46 0.45 13.69
CA LEU A 218 -10.42 0.01 12.29
C LEU A 218 -9.50 0.89 11.44
N ALA A 219 -9.58 2.22 11.54
CA ALA A 219 -8.67 3.09 10.80
C ALA A 219 -7.18 2.86 11.15
N LEU A 220 -6.87 2.63 12.43
CA LEU A 220 -5.52 2.34 12.92
C LEU A 220 -5.01 0.96 12.44
N GLN A 221 -5.85 -0.09 12.51
CA GLN A 221 -5.52 -1.43 11.98
C GLN A 221 -5.14 -1.31 10.50
N ILE A 222 -6.00 -0.63 9.75
CA ILE A 222 -5.92 -0.51 8.31
C ILE A 222 -4.73 0.34 7.85
N ILE A 223 -4.31 1.40 8.57
CA ILE A 223 -3.05 2.10 8.24
C ILE A 223 -1.77 1.34 8.68
N GLY A 224 -1.91 0.15 9.25
CA GLY A 224 -0.83 -0.67 9.78
C GLY A 224 -0.23 -0.11 11.08
N ASP A 225 -1.09 0.42 11.96
CA ASP A 225 -0.82 0.82 13.34
C ASP A 225 -1.59 -0.12 14.31
N SER A 226 -1.33 -1.42 14.15
CA SER A 226 -2.08 -2.50 14.81
C SER A 226 -1.93 -2.48 16.35
N GLY A 227 -0.83 -1.94 16.86
CA GLY A 227 -0.60 -1.77 18.31
C GLY A 227 -1.54 -0.74 18.95
N ASN A 228 -1.60 0.48 18.41
CA ASN A 228 -2.57 1.49 18.89
C ASN A 228 -4.02 1.05 18.59
N SER A 229 -4.23 0.38 17.45
CA SER A 229 -5.54 -0.21 17.13
C SER A 229 -6.03 -1.17 18.20
N GLN A 230 -5.19 -2.10 18.65
CA GLN A 230 -5.55 -3.07 19.68
C GLN A 230 -6.00 -2.37 20.97
N GLN A 231 -5.22 -1.41 21.47
CA GLN A 231 -5.56 -0.65 22.68
C GLN A 231 -6.90 0.08 22.57
N ILE A 232 -7.15 0.74 21.43
CA ILE A 232 -8.39 1.47 21.16
C ILE A 232 -9.60 0.53 21.05
N LEU A 233 -9.44 -0.65 20.42
CA LEU A 233 -10.51 -1.65 20.32
C LEU A 233 -10.80 -2.35 21.65
N GLU A 234 -9.78 -2.67 22.45
CA GLU A 234 -9.93 -3.22 23.79
C GLU A 234 -10.66 -2.23 24.73
N GLN A 235 -10.32 -0.94 24.65
CA GLN A 235 -11.06 0.12 25.35
C GLN A 235 -12.53 0.17 24.89
N GLY A 236 -12.77 0.11 23.57
CA GLY A 236 -14.12 0.04 23.00
C GLY A 236 -14.92 -1.17 23.48
N LEU A 237 -14.29 -2.35 23.55
CA LEU A 237 -14.88 -3.61 24.03
C LEU A 237 -15.25 -3.53 25.52
N ALA A 238 -14.35 -2.99 26.35
CA ALA A 238 -14.59 -2.82 27.78
C ALA A 238 -15.80 -1.90 28.05
N ILE A 239 -15.88 -0.77 27.32
CA ILE A 239 -17.02 0.16 27.40
C ILE A 239 -18.30 -0.52 26.90
N ALA A 240 -18.25 -1.21 25.75
CA ALA A 240 -19.41 -1.89 25.15
C ALA A 240 -20.01 -2.95 26.09
N ASN A 241 -19.16 -3.75 26.74
CA ASN A 241 -19.59 -4.70 27.76
C ASN A 241 -20.21 -4.00 28.98
N LYS A 242 -19.58 -2.95 29.51
CA LYS A 242 -20.05 -2.19 30.68
C LYS A 242 -21.45 -1.58 30.48
N ILE A 243 -21.76 -1.08 29.29
CA ILE A 243 -23.07 -0.49 28.97
C ILE A 243 -24.04 -1.46 28.26
N ALA A 244 -23.66 -2.74 28.12
CA ALA A 244 -24.39 -3.78 27.40
C ALA A 244 -24.74 -3.42 25.93
N ALA A 245 -23.88 -2.68 25.23
CA ALA A 245 -24.03 -2.30 23.82
C ALA A 245 -23.76 -3.48 22.85
N ARG A 246 -24.61 -4.50 22.94
CA ARG A 246 -24.52 -5.76 22.18
C ARG A 246 -24.27 -5.59 20.66
N PRO A 247 -24.88 -4.63 19.94
CA PRO A 247 -24.68 -4.48 18.49
C PRO A 247 -23.24 -4.18 18.05
N TYR A 248 -22.35 -3.76 18.96
CA TYR A 248 -20.95 -3.46 18.63
C TYR A 248 -19.98 -4.59 19.02
N LEU A 249 -20.40 -5.56 19.85
CA LEU A 249 -19.48 -6.57 20.39
C LEU A 249 -18.87 -7.45 19.29
N SER A 250 -19.69 -7.99 18.39
CA SER A 250 -19.22 -8.83 17.29
C SER A 250 -18.25 -8.09 16.36
N SER A 251 -18.56 -6.85 15.98
CA SER A 251 -17.72 -6.06 15.07
C SER A 251 -16.44 -5.53 15.72
N ILE A 252 -16.39 -5.32 17.04
CA ILE A 252 -15.15 -5.02 17.77
C ILE A 252 -14.27 -6.27 17.85
N LEU A 253 -14.82 -7.42 18.25
CA LEU A 253 -14.09 -8.70 18.30
C LEU A 253 -13.56 -9.09 16.91
N LEU A 254 -14.35 -8.90 15.85
CA LEU A 254 -13.91 -9.10 14.47
C LEU A 254 -12.70 -8.23 14.09
N ASN A 255 -12.63 -6.99 14.59
CA ASN A 255 -11.49 -6.11 14.33
C ASN A 255 -10.27 -6.44 15.21
N LEU A 256 -10.48 -6.90 16.45
CA LEU A 256 -9.41 -7.45 17.29
C LEU A 256 -8.79 -8.71 16.68
N GLY A 257 -9.61 -9.60 16.11
CA GLY A 257 -9.12 -10.76 15.38
C GLY A 257 -8.28 -10.39 14.15
N LYS A 258 -8.64 -9.31 13.42
CA LYS A 258 -7.82 -8.78 12.31
C LYS A 258 -6.48 -8.23 12.81
N ASN A 259 -6.46 -7.45 13.90
CA ASN A 259 -5.21 -7.00 14.53
C ASN A 259 -4.32 -8.19 14.91
N ALA A 260 -4.89 -9.26 15.47
CA ALA A 260 -4.13 -10.46 15.82
C ALA A 260 -3.50 -11.15 14.59
N VAL A 261 -4.15 -11.11 13.41
CA VAL A 261 -3.51 -11.55 12.15
C VAL A 261 -2.33 -10.66 11.78
N ASP A 262 -2.49 -9.33 11.83
CA ASP A 262 -1.40 -8.38 11.51
C ASP A 262 -0.21 -8.52 12.48
N LEU A 263 -0.48 -8.85 13.74
CA LEU A 263 0.49 -9.12 14.81
C LEU A 263 1.04 -10.55 14.77
N GLN A 264 0.67 -11.36 13.77
CA GLN A 264 1.12 -12.75 13.58
C GLN A 264 0.74 -13.73 14.71
N ASP A 265 -0.36 -13.48 15.41
CA ASP A 265 -0.99 -14.42 16.36
C ASP A 265 -2.25 -15.07 15.74
N PRO A 266 -2.10 -16.20 15.02
CA PRO A 266 -3.23 -16.90 14.41
C PRO A 266 -4.19 -17.52 15.43
N GLN A 267 -3.75 -17.81 16.66
CA GLN A 267 -4.61 -18.44 17.65
C GLN A 267 -5.53 -17.39 18.26
N ALA A 268 -5.00 -16.25 18.72
CA ALA A 268 -5.83 -15.15 19.18
C ALA A 268 -6.77 -14.65 18.06
N ALA A 269 -6.32 -14.62 16.81
CA ALA A 269 -7.17 -14.27 15.67
C ALA A 269 -8.37 -15.23 15.54
N LEU A 270 -8.14 -16.55 15.58
CA LEU A 270 -9.20 -17.56 15.53
C LEU A 270 -10.17 -17.39 16.71
N ASP A 271 -9.65 -17.32 17.93
CA ASP A 271 -10.43 -17.20 19.16
C ASP A 271 -11.33 -15.94 19.14
N TYR A 272 -10.84 -14.82 18.62
CA TYR A 272 -11.63 -13.60 18.42
C TYR A 272 -12.70 -13.76 17.33
N PHE A 273 -12.40 -14.42 16.20
CA PHE A 273 -13.40 -14.63 15.15
C PHE A 273 -14.49 -15.64 15.56
N GLU A 274 -14.16 -16.65 16.37
CA GLU A 274 -15.16 -17.57 16.93
C GLU A 274 -16.08 -16.85 17.92
N GLN A 275 -15.54 -16.04 18.83
CA GLN A 275 -16.34 -15.21 19.74
C GLN A 275 -17.22 -14.20 18.97
N ALA A 276 -16.68 -13.56 17.93
CA ALA A 276 -17.43 -12.64 17.07
C ALA A 276 -18.62 -13.36 16.38
N GLN A 277 -18.42 -14.59 15.90
CA GLN A 277 -19.48 -15.40 15.30
C GLN A 277 -20.55 -15.81 16.32
N GLN A 278 -20.16 -16.15 17.55
CA GLN A 278 -21.07 -16.60 18.60
C GLN A 278 -21.93 -15.46 19.16
N ILE A 279 -21.39 -14.25 19.29
CA ILE A 279 -22.09 -13.09 19.86
C ILE A 279 -22.85 -12.24 18.81
N ALA A 280 -22.68 -12.54 17.52
CA ALA A 280 -23.37 -11.86 16.43
C ALA A 280 -24.90 -11.94 16.59
N THR A 281 -25.56 -10.78 16.69
CA THR A 281 -27.03 -10.70 16.83
C THR A 281 -27.77 -10.63 15.50
N ASN A 282 -27.05 -10.64 14.37
CA ASN A 282 -27.62 -10.65 13.02
C ASN A 282 -26.80 -11.57 12.10
N PRO A 283 -27.40 -12.13 11.02
CA PRO A 283 -26.71 -13.04 10.11
C PRO A 283 -25.53 -12.41 9.35
N GLY A 284 -25.52 -11.10 9.14
CA GLY A 284 -24.46 -10.39 8.43
C GLY A 284 -23.14 -10.38 9.20
N ASP A 285 -23.18 -10.04 10.50
CA ASP A 285 -22.01 -10.11 11.39
C ASP A 285 -21.49 -11.55 11.52
N GLN A 286 -22.40 -12.52 11.62
CA GLN A 286 -22.05 -13.94 11.68
C GLN A 286 -21.30 -14.40 10.42
N LEU A 287 -21.77 -13.98 9.24
CA LEU A 287 -21.08 -14.23 7.97
C LEU A 287 -19.70 -13.57 7.94
N GLN A 288 -19.57 -12.31 8.37
CA GLN A 288 -18.27 -11.61 8.37
C GLN A 288 -17.25 -12.30 9.27
N ALA A 289 -17.66 -12.78 10.44
CA ALA A 289 -16.81 -13.58 11.32
C ALA A 289 -16.36 -14.91 10.67
N ARG A 290 -17.28 -15.64 10.01
CA ARG A 290 -16.94 -16.87 9.29
C ARG A 290 -16.04 -16.63 8.07
N LEU A 291 -16.24 -15.52 7.35
CA LEU A 291 -15.35 -15.11 6.25
C LEU A 291 -13.94 -14.76 6.75
N ALA A 292 -13.82 -14.19 7.94
CA ALA A 292 -12.52 -13.93 8.56
C ALA A 292 -11.80 -15.23 8.96
N GLN A 293 -12.50 -16.21 9.55
CA GLN A 293 -11.95 -17.56 9.80
C GLN A 293 -11.52 -18.25 8.49
N PHE A 294 -12.35 -18.20 7.45
CA PHE A 294 -12.02 -18.76 6.13
C PHE A 294 -10.76 -18.13 5.53
N LYS A 295 -10.64 -16.79 5.58
CA LYS A 295 -9.42 -16.08 5.15
C LYS A 295 -8.20 -16.45 5.99
N LEU A 296 -8.35 -16.58 7.32
CA LEU A 296 -7.30 -17.00 8.25
C LEU A 296 -6.77 -18.40 7.88
N PHE A 297 -7.66 -19.35 7.62
CA PHE A 297 -7.29 -20.72 7.24
C PHE A 297 -6.52 -20.77 5.92
N LEU A 298 -6.93 -19.98 4.91
CA LEU A 298 -6.16 -19.90 3.66
C LEU A 298 -4.80 -19.21 3.85
N TYR A 299 -4.72 -18.16 4.66
CA TYR A 299 -3.47 -17.45 4.94
C TYR A 299 -2.43 -18.33 5.65
N TYR A 300 -2.86 -19.19 6.58
CA TYR A 300 -1.98 -20.10 7.33
C TYR A 300 -1.88 -21.53 6.76
N ASP A 301 -2.13 -21.71 5.45
CA ASP A 301 -2.01 -22.98 4.71
C ASP A 301 -2.81 -24.14 5.35
N LYS A 302 -4.10 -23.90 5.63
CA LYS A 302 -5.10 -24.86 6.14
C LYS A 302 -6.26 -25.05 5.16
N PRO A 303 -6.01 -25.51 3.93
CA PRO A 303 -7.05 -25.62 2.90
C PRO A 303 -8.19 -26.57 3.30
N GLU A 304 -7.95 -27.57 4.14
CA GLU A 304 -8.98 -28.51 4.62
C GLU A 304 -10.04 -27.82 5.49
N LEU A 305 -9.61 -26.90 6.37
CA LEU A 305 -10.51 -26.13 7.22
C LEU A 305 -11.29 -25.09 6.41
N ALA A 306 -10.63 -24.46 5.43
CA ALA A 306 -11.27 -23.55 4.49
C ALA A 306 -12.33 -24.26 3.63
N ALA A 307 -12.02 -25.45 3.10
CA ALA A 307 -12.95 -26.28 2.33
C ALA A 307 -14.18 -26.71 3.17
N ALA A 308 -14.00 -27.00 4.46
CA ALA A 308 -15.12 -27.32 5.36
C ALA A 308 -16.08 -26.15 5.62
N LEU A 309 -15.58 -24.90 5.56
CA LEU A 309 -16.41 -23.69 5.69
C LEU A 309 -17.06 -23.25 4.37
N ALA A 310 -16.46 -23.53 3.22
CA ALA A 310 -16.89 -23.00 1.92
C ALA A 310 -18.36 -23.30 1.54
N PRO A 311 -18.91 -24.52 1.71
CA PRO A 311 -20.32 -24.80 1.46
C PRO A 311 -21.27 -24.06 2.42
N GLN A 312 -20.85 -23.84 3.67
CA GLN A 312 -21.64 -23.12 4.67
C GLN A 312 -21.71 -21.62 4.35
N LEU A 313 -20.64 -21.07 3.77
CA LEU A 313 -20.61 -19.71 3.25
C LEU A 313 -21.52 -19.55 2.03
N LEU A 314 -21.47 -20.48 1.07
CA LEU A 314 -22.40 -20.50 -0.08
C LEU A 314 -23.86 -20.49 0.36
N GLN A 315 -24.23 -21.32 1.33
CA GLN A 315 -25.60 -21.37 1.86
C GLN A 315 -26.00 -20.01 2.46
N GLN A 316 -25.16 -19.43 3.32
CA GLN A 316 -25.46 -18.13 3.95
C GLN A 316 -25.61 -16.98 2.94
N PHE A 317 -24.85 -16.98 1.84
CA PHE A 317 -25.05 -15.99 0.78
C PHE A 317 -26.44 -16.06 0.13
N GLY A 318 -27.05 -17.24 0.06
CA GLY A 318 -28.42 -17.43 -0.45
C GLY A 318 -29.52 -17.08 0.56
N GLU A 319 -29.20 -17.05 1.85
CA GLU A 319 -30.13 -16.73 2.94
C GLU A 319 -30.15 -15.23 3.29
N LEU A 320 -29.10 -14.49 2.94
CA LEU A 320 -28.99 -13.07 3.23
C LEU A 320 -29.79 -12.19 2.26
N PRO A 321 -30.50 -11.16 2.78
CA PRO A 321 -31.04 -10.10 1.94
C PRO A 321 -29.96 -9.41 1.10
N THR A 322 -30.32 -9.01 -0.12
CA THR A 322 -29.45 -8.24 -1.00
C THR A 322 -29.16 -6.87 -0.39
N SER A 323 -27.90 -6.50 -0.26
CA SER A 323 -27.40 -5.21 0.21
C SER A 323 -25.99 -4.98 -0.35
N HIS A 324 -25.48 -3.75 -0.34
CA HIS A 324 -24.08 -3.50 -0.72
C HIS A 324 -23.11 -4.41 0.05
N SER A 325 -23.30 -4.55 1.36
CA SER A 325 -22.44 -5.38 2.21
C SER A 325 -22.55 -6.89 1.94
N SER A 326 -23.73 -7.43 1.61
CA SER A 326 -23.87 -8.86 1.29
C SER A 326 -23.33 -9.21 -0.10
N LEU A 327 -23.50 -8.31 -1.08
CA LEU A 327 -22.87 -8.43 -2.40
C LEU A 327 -21.33 -8.43 -2.28
N TYR A 328 -20.76 -7.42 -1.61
CA TYR A 328 -19.31 -7.34 -1.42
C TYR A 328 -18.75 -8.45 -0.53
N ALA A 329 -19.56 -9.08 0.35
CA ALA A 329 -19.16 -10.30 1.05
C ALA A 329 -19.01 -11.51 0.09
N GLY A 330 -19.96 -11.68 -0.84
CA GLY A 330 -19.89 -12.71 -1.89
C GLY A 330 -18.72 -12.50 -2.86
N ILE A 331 -18.54 -11.27 -3.32
CA ILE A 331 -17.41 -10.87 -4.17
C ILE A 331 -16.07 -11.11 -3.42
N ASN A 332 -16.03 -10.86 -2.11
CA ASN A 332 -14.83 -11.10 -1.26
C ASN A 332 -14.45 -12.57 -1.20
N PHE A 333 -15.45 -13.44 -1.04
CA PHE A 333 -15.28 -14.87 -0.98
C PHE A 333 -14.78 -15.42 -2.32
N VAL A 334 -15.47 -15.09 -3.42
CA VAL A 334 -15.09 -15.52 -4.77
C VAL A 334 -13.72 -14.97 -5.16
N SER A 335 -13.43 -13.70 -4.89
CA SER A 335 -12.09 -13.12 -5.00
C SER A 335 -11.07 -13.99 -4.29
N THR A 336 -11.23 -14.23 -2.99
CA THR A 336 -10.26 -14.96 -2.17
C THR A 336 -10.00 -16.37 -2.71
N VAL A 337 -11.03 -17.08 -3.18
CA VAL A 337 -10.87 -18.39 -3.80
C VAL A 337 -10.20 -18.31 -5.18
N ASN A 338 -10.61 -17.37 -6.03
CA ASN A 338 -10.07 -17.16 -7.38
C ASN A 338 -8.55 -16.89 -7.42
N ARG A 339 -7.96 -16.49 -6.29
CA ARG A 339 -6.51 -16.26 -6.14
C ARG A 339 -5.70 -17.53 -5.91
N LEU A 340 -6.33 -18.59 -5.43
CA LEU A 340 -5.64 -19.84 -5.15
C LEU A 340 -5.12 -20.46 -6.46
N LYS A 341 -4.01 -21.18 -6.37
CA LYS A 341 -3.48 -21.96 -7.49
C LYS A 341 -4.49 -23.03 -7.94
N ASN A 342 -5.11 -23.70 -6.97
CA ASN A 342 -6.06 -24.80 -7.15
C ASN A 342 -7.40 -24.50 -6.43
N PRO A 343 -8.24 -23.58 -6.94
CA PRO A 343 -9.50 -23.19 -6.27
C PRO A 343 -10.48 -24.36 -6.06
N GLU A 344 -10.47 -25.34 -6.97
CA GLU A 344 -11.33 -26.54 -6.92
C GLU A 344 -11.07 -27.45 -5.72
N GLN A 345 -9.92 -27.33 -5.05
CA GLN A 345 -9.66 -28.01 -3.78
C GLN A 345 -10.55 -27.47 -2.64
N ILE A 346 -10.96 -26.20 -2.72
CA ILE A 346 -11.81 -25.55 -1.72
C ILE A 346 -13.28 -25.70 -2.08
N ILE A 347 -13.63 -25.48 -3.36
CA ILE A 347 -15.01 -25.35 -3.83
C ILE A 347 -15.08 -25.43 -5.36
N PRO A 348 -16.09 -26.09 -5.97
CA PRO A 348 -16.20 -26.19 -7.42
C PRO A 348 -16.36 -24.83 -8.10
N LEU A 349 -15.63 -24.60 -9.20
CA LEU A 349 -15.68 -23.35 -9.96
C LEU A 349 -17.09 -23.00 -10.48
N LYS A 350 -17.94 -24.00 -10.77
CA LYS A 350 -19.32 -23.77 -11.20
C LYS A 350 -20.14 -23.05 -10.12
N ASP A 351 -19.91 -23.35 -8.84
CA ASP A 351 -20.71 -22.84 -7.73
C ASP A 351 -20.32 -21.39 -7.43
N LEU A 352 -19.03 -21.04 -7.61
CA LEU A 352 -18.56 -19.66 -7.63
C LEU A 352 -19.15 -18.86 -8.79
N ALA A 353 -19.21 -19.44 -10.00
CA ALA A 353 -19.82 -18.79 -11.16
C ALA A 353 -21.32 -18.56 -10.96
N GLN A 354 -22.03 -19.52 -10.37
CA GLN A 354 -23.45 -19.37 -10.02
C GLN A 354 -23.66 -18.29 -8.95
N LEU A 355 -22.81 -18.23 -7.92
CA LEU A 355 -22.84 -17.15 -6.93
C LEU A 355 -22.64 -15.78 -7.60
N MET A 356 -21.64 -15.61 -8.46
CA MET A 356 -21.42 -14.34 -9.17
C MET A 356 -22.56 -13.97 -10.12
N ALA A 357 -23.17 -14.95 -10.80
CA ALA A 357 -24.35 -14.70 -11.64
C ALA A 357 -25.54 -14.15 -10.83
N VAL A 358 -25.78 -14.70 -9.63
CA VAL A 358 -26.79 -14.17 -8.68
C VAL A 358 -26.36 -12.79 -8.19
N THR A 359 -25.10 -12.59 -7.80
CA THR A 359 -24.57 -11.30 -7.33
C THR A 359 -24.73 -10.19 -8.37
N VAL A 360 -24.42 -10.43 -9.65
CA VAL A 360 -24.62 -9.46 -10.75
C VAL A 360 -26.09 -9.05 -10.86
N LYS A 361 -27.01 -10.03 -10.86
CA LYS A 361 -28.45 -9.76 -10.94
C LYS A 361 -28.95 -8.98 -9.72
N SER A 362 -28.46 -9.31 -8.53
CA SER A 362 -28.81 -8.63 -7.28
C SER A 362 -28.24 -7.20 -7.21
N ALA A 363 -27.02 -6.97 -7.72
CA ALA A 363 -26.43 -5.64 -7.86
C ALA A 363 -27.26 -4.74 -8.80
N GLN A 364 -27.67 -5.27 -9.96
CA GLN A 364 -28.56 -4.59 -10.90
C GLN A 364 -29.92 -4.22 -10.26
N GLN A 365 -30.49 -5.11 -9.44
CA GLN A 365 -31.76 -4.87 -8.74
C GLN A 365 -31.70 -3.69 -7.75
N ILE A 366 -30.56 -3.50 -7.04
CA ILE A 366 -30.37 -2.37 -6.12
C ILE A 366 -29.64 -1.18 -6.74
N GLN A 367 -29.32 -1.25 -8.05
CA GLN A 367 -28.57 -0.23 -8.81
C GLN A 367 -27.15 0.03 -8.27
N ASP A 368 -26.49 -1.00 -7.75
CA ASP A 368 -25.09 -0.96 -7.28
C ASP A 368 -24.13 -1.29 -8.43
N GLY A 369 -23.85 -0.28 -9.26
CA GLY A 369 -22.94 -0.38 -10.41
C GLY A 369 -21.51 -0.86 -10.04
N PRO A 370 -20.88 -0.36 -8.96
CA PRO A 370 -19.61 -0.90 -8.46
C PRO A 370 -19.68 -2.41 -8.17
N ALA A 371 -20.67 -2.88 -7.39
CA ALA A 371 -20.83 -4.31 -7.10
C ALA A 371 -21.03 -5.14 -8.37
N GLU A 372 -21.84 -4.65 -9.31
CA GLU A 372 -22.05 -5.30 -10.61
C GLU A 372 -20.73 -5.48 -11.36
N ALA A 373 -19.93 -4.43 -11.48
CA ALA A 373 -18.66 -4.48 -12.21
C ALA A 373 -17.67 -5.46 -11.57
N HIS A 374 -17.54 -5.50 -10.23
CA HIS A 374 -16.66 -6.48 -9.58
C HIS A 374 -17.15 -7.91 -9.69
N ALA A 375 -18.46 -8.15 -9.56
CA ALA A 375 -19.02 -9.48 -9.76
C ALA A 375 -18.78 -9.97 -11.20
N LEU A 376 -18.92 -9.10 -12.21
CA LEU A 376 -18.56 -9.39 -13.60
C LEU A 376 -17.07 -9.69 -13.78
N HIS A 377 -16.17 -8.92 -13.17
CA HIS A 377 -14.72 -9.16 -13.21
C HIS A 377 -14.36 -10.54 -12.62
N GLN A 378 -14.85 -10.84 -11.41
CA GLN A 378 -14.62 -12.11 -10.73
C GLN A 378 -15.19 -13.30 -11.51
N TRP A 379 -16.36 -13.15 -12.11
CA TRP A 379 -16.96 -14.16 -12.97
C TRP A 379 -16.12 -14.40 -14.24
N GLY A 380 -15.63 -13.34 -14.87
CA GLY A 380 -14.70 -13.43 -16.00
C GLY A 380 -13.40 -14.16 -15.66
N GLN A 381 -12.89 -14.05 -14.42
CA GLN A 381 -11.69 -14.77 -13.99
C GLN A 381 -11.96 -16.28 -13.88
N ILE A 382 -13.12 -16.68 -13.38
CA ILE A 382 -13.55 -18.08 -13.35
C ILE A 382 -13.62 -18.63 -14.78
N TYR A 383 -14.29 -17.92 -15.68
CA TYR A 383 -14.45 -18.35 -17.07
C TYR A 383 -13.11 -18.46 -17.81
N ARG A 384 -12.20 -17.49 -17.64
CA ARG A 384 -10.83 -17.55 -18.17
C ARG A 384 -10.05 -18.76 -17.65
N ARG A 385 -10.17 -19.09 -16.36
CA ARG A 385 -9.55 -20.31 -15.77
C ARG A 385 -10.11 -21.59 -16.38
N THR A 386 -11.43 -21.64 -16.65
CA THR A 386 -12.09 -22.75 -17.35
C THR A 386 -11.97 -22.71 -18.88
N GLN A 387 -11.10 -21.86 -19.44
CA GLN A 387 -10.88 -21.70 -20.89
C GLN A 387 -12.09 -21.24 -21.72
N GLN A 388 -13.14 -20.71 -21.06
CA GLN A 388 -14.31 -20.07 -21.69
C GLN A 388 -13.95 -18.62 -22.06
N PHE A 389 -13.03 -18.45 -23.01
CA PHE A 389 -12.38 -17.16 -23.30
C PHE A 389 -13.32 -16.11 -23.89
N SER A 390 -14.30 -16.53 -24.71
CA SER A 390 -15.28 -15.63 -25.33
C SER A 390 -16.21 -15.01 -24.27
N GLU A 391 -16.73 -15.86 -23.39
CA GLU A 391 -17.59 -15.49 -22.28
C GLU A 391 -16.83 -14.66 -21.25
N ALA A 392 -15.58 -15.02 -20.94
CA ALA A 392 -14.69 -14.24 -20.09
C ALA A 392 -14.44 -12.83 -20.63
N GLN A 393 -14.21 -12.70 -21.95
CA GLN A 393 -14.02 -11.40 -22.61
C GLN A 393 -15.29 -10.57 -22.58
N GLY A 394 -16.45 -11.16 -22.85
CA GLY A 394 -17.75 -10.49 -22.75
C GLY A 394 -18.06 -9.98 -21.34
N LEU A 395 -17.68 -10.72 -20.29
CA LEU A 395 -17.81 -10.30 -18.90
C LEU A 395 -16.82 -9.18 -18.53
N ALA A 396 -15.55 -9.33 -18.89
CA ALA A 396 -14.49 -8.35 -18.61
C ALA A 396 -14.73 -7.00 -19.31
N GLN A 397 -15.19 -7.02 -20.57
CA GLN A 397 -15.56 -5.81 -21.31
C GLN A 397 -16.78 -5.10 -20.72
N LYS A 398 -17.79 -5.83 -20.23
CA LYS A 398 -18.94 -5.23 -19.52
C LYS A 398 -18.51 -4.58 -18.21
N SER A 399 -17.68 -5.27 -17.42
CA SER A 399 -17.10 -4.72 -16.18
C SER A 399 -16.34 -3.41 -16.47
N LEU A 400 -15.45 -3.40 -17.47
CA LEU A 400 -14.70 -2.22 -17.89
C LEU A 400 -15.61 -1.08 -18.41
N HIS A 401 -16.71 -1.40 -19.09
CA HIS A 401 -17.67 -0.38 -19.56
C HIS A 401 -18.36 0.33 -18.39
N ILE A 402 -18.87 -0.43 -17.41
CA ILE A 402 -19.48 0.13 -16.20
C ILE A 402 -18.44 0.94 -15.41
N ALA A 403 -17.24 0.40 -15.23
CA ALA A 403 -16.12 1.07 -14.56
C ALA A 403 -15.79 2.45 -15.17
N ARG A 404 -15.75 2.55 -16.51
CA ARG A 404 -15.54 3.81 -17.23
C ARG A 404 -16.69 4.80 -17.05
N GLN A 405 -17.95 4.34 -17.03
CA GLN A 405 -19.11 5.21 -16.78
C GLN A 405 -19.09 5.79 -15.36
N LEU A 406 -18.65 5.00 -14.37
CA LEU A 406 -18.49 5.39 -12.98
C LEU A 406 -17.21 6.20 -12.71
N GLN A 407 -16.29 6.29 -13.69
CA GLN A 407 -14.93 6.84 -13.53
C GLN A 407 -14.11 6.16 -12.42
N ALA A 408 -14.44 4.91 -12.11
CA ALA A 408 -13.88 4.16 -10.99
C ALA A 408 -12.55 3.53 -11.39
N ASN A 409 -11.46 4.29 -11.24
CA ASN A 409 -10.11 3.93 -11.68
C ASN A 409 -9.62 2.58 -11.11
N ASP A 410 -10.12 2.17 -9.94
CA ASP A 410 -9.88 0.85 -9.35
C ASP A 410 -10.44 -0.30 -10.18
N ILE A 411 -11.69 -0.16 -10.59
CA ILE A 411 -12.39 -1.15 -11.40
C ILE A 411 -11.83 -1.15 -12.82
N ILE A 412 -11.47 0.03 -13.36
CA ILE A 412 -10.80 0.18 -14.65
C ILE A 412 -9.47 -0.58 -14.64
N ALA A 413 -8.63 -0.40 -13.62
CA ALA A 413 -7.35 -1.08 -13.51
C ALA A 413 -7.49 -2.61 -13.57
N GLN A 414 -8.38 -3.19 -12.76
CA GLN A 414 -8.62 -4.64 -12.73
C GLN A 414 -9.21 -5.18 -14.05
N SER A 415 -10.19 -4.47 -14.60
CA SER A 415 -10.95 -4.94 -15.76
C SER A 415 -10.18 -4.78 -17.06
N ALA A 416 -9.47 -3.66 -17.25
CA ALA A 416 -8.61 -3.44 -18.40
C ALA A 416 -7.42 -4.41 -18.38
N TRP A 417 -6.85 -4.72 -17.21
CA TRP A 417 -5.82 -5.77 -17.08
C TRP A 417 -6.33 -7.14 -17.50
N GLN A 418 -7.53 -7.54 -17.06
CA GLN A 418 -8.16 -8.81 -17.47
C GLN A 418 -8.47 -8.85 -18.98
N VAL A 419 -8.95 -7.75 -19.57
CA VAL A 419 -9.15 -7.62 -21.02
C VAL A 419 -7.82 -7.74 -21.76
N GLY A 420 -6.75 -7.13 -21.24
CA GLY A 420 -5.39 -7.25 -21.78
C GLY A 420 -4.86 -8.68 -21.77
N GLN A 421 -5.04 -9.41 -20.66
CA GLN A 421 -4.67 -10.84 -20.57
C GLN A 421 -5.40 -11.68 -21.61
N LEU A 422 -6.69 -11.43 -21.84
CA LEU A 422 -7.51 -12.18 -22.80
C LEU A 422 -7.07 -11.89 -24.25
N TYR A 423 -6.79 -10.63 -24.60
CA TYR A 423 -6.21 -10.30 -25.91
C TYR A 423 -4.81 -10.89 -26.11
N LYS A 424 -3.96 -10.89 -25.06
CA LYS A 424 -2.65 -11.55 -25.09
C LYS A 424 -2.80 -13.07 -25.35
N GLN A 425 -3.76 -13.73 -24.70
CA GLN A 425 -4.06 -15.14 -24.94
C GLN A 425 -4.60 -15.43 -26.35
N GLN A 426 -5.20 -14.44 -27.02
CA GLN A 426 -5.67 -14.52 -28.41
C GLN A 426 -4.58 -14.19 -29.45
N GLY A 427 -3.39 -13.74 -29.01
CA GLY A 427 -2.33 -13.26 -29.89
C GLY A 427 -2.51 -11.82 -30.40
N ASP A 428 -3.56 -11.11 -29.98
CA ASP A 428 -3.77 -9.70 -30.35
C ASP A 428 -2.94 -8.78 -29.45
N ARG A 429 -1.64 -8.69 -29.77
CA ARG A 429 -0.67 -7.84 -29.07
C ARG A 429 -1.10 -6.37 -29.03
N ALA A 430 -1.73 -5.85 -30.09
CA ALA A 430 -2.12 -4.45 -30.19
C ALA A 430 -3.25 -4.11 -29.21
N GLN A 431 -4.32 -4.92 -29.17
CA GLN A 431 -5.41 -4.73 -28.21
C GLN A 431 -4.96 -5.06 -26.77
N ALA A 432 -4.04 -6.02 -26.60
CA ALA A 432 -3.42 -6.27 -25.30
C ALA A 432 -2.70 -5.00 -24.79
N ILE A 433 -1.71 -4.48 -25.53
CA ILE A 433 -0.95 -3.28 -25.14
C ILE A 433 -1.88 -2.09 -24.84
N SER A 434 -2.94 -1.90 -25.62
CA SER A 434 -3.96 -0.88 -25.39
C SER A 434 -4.65 -1.03 -24.02
N ALA A 435 -5.18 -2.21 -23.72
CA ALA A 435 -5.89 -2.49 -22.47
C ALA A 435 -4.96 -2.48 -21.24
N TYR A 436 -3.75 -3.02 -21.36
CA TYR A 436 -2.71 -2.91 -20.32
C TYR A 436 -2.29 -1.45 -20.07
N THR A 437 -2.19 -0.63 -21.11
CA THR A 437 -1.85 0.81 -20.96
C THR A 437 -2.95 1.57 -20.23
N GLU A 438 -4.23 1.26 -20.50
CA GLU A 438 -5.36 1.80 -19.74
C GLU A 438 -5.30 1.36 -18.27
N ALA A 439 -5.00 0.08 -18.00
CA ALA A 439 -4.86 -0.43 -16.64
C ALA A 439 -3.77 0.31 -15.85
N VAL A 440 -2.59 0.49 -16.44
CA VAL A 440 -1.49 1.26 -15.82
C VAL A 440 -1.86 2.74 -15.65
N LYS A 441 -2.57 3.35 -16.62
CA LYS A 441 -3.03 4.74 -16.49
C LYS A 441 -3.97 4.90 -15.30
N ALA A 442 -4.90 3.95 -15.10
CA ALA A 442 -5.81 3.96 -13.98
C ALA A 442 -5.09 3.75 -12.64
N LEU A 443 -4.09 2.84 -12.58
CA LEU A 443 -3.21 2.68 -11.41
C LEU A 443 -2.41 3.96 -11.09
N LYS A 444 -1.92 4.68 -12.10
CA LYS A 444 -1.23 5.97 -11.93
C LYS A 444 -2.17 7.06 -11.42
N ALA A 445 -3.40 7.14 -11.93
CA ALA A 445 -4.42 8.10 -11.49
C ALA A 445 -4.84 7.84 -10.04
N LEU A 446 -5.04 6.57 -9.67
CA LEU A 446 -5.24 6.21 -8.27
C LEU A 446 -4.10 6.73 -7.41
N ARG A 447 -2.84 6.44 -7.76
CA ARG A 447 -1.67 6.87 -6.98
C ARG A 447 -1.61 8.40 -6.79
N SER A 448 -2.00 9.21 -7.77
CA SER A 448 -2.03 10.68 -7.64
C SER A 448 -3.19 11.19 -6.78
N ASP A 449 -4.35 10.55 -6.85
CA ASP A 449 -5.55 10.98 -6.12
C ASP A 449 -5.57 10.44 -4.67
N LEU A 450 -4.92 9.29 -4.44
CA LEU A 450 -4.92 8.53 -3.19
C LEU A 450 -3.81 8.91 -2.19
N VAL A 451 -3.35 10.17 -2.18
CA VAL A 451 -2.46 10.72 -1.12
C VAL A 451 -3.06 10.54 0.31
N ALA A 452 -4.36 10.23 0.41
CA ALA A 452 -5.11 9.96 1.64
C ALA A 452 -5.43 8.46 1.94
N VAL A 453 -4.99 7.51 1.12
CA VAL A 453 -5.28 6.06 1.26
C VAL A 453 -3.99 5.30 1.57
N ASN A 454 -4.07 4.21 2.34
CA ASN A 454 -2.91 3.35 2.58
C ASN A 454 -2.74 2.34 1.43
N PRO A 455 -1.59 2.33 0.72
CA PRO A 455 -1.30 1.36 -0.36
C PRO A 455 -1.51 -0.11 0.04
N ASP A 456 -1.09 -0.50 1.24
CA ASP A 456 -1.11 -1.90 1.71
C ASP A 456 -2.53 -2.49 1.90
N VAL A 457 -3.57 -1.66 1.95
CA VAL A 457 -4.94 -2.05 2.36
C VAL A 457 -5.75 -2.65 1.22
N GLN A 458 -5.43 -2.19 0.02
CA GLN A 458 -6.17 -2.47 -1.21
C GLN A 458 -5.29 -3.15 -2.25
N PHE A 459 -3.98 -3.19 -2.00
CA PHE A 459 -2.99 -3.90 -2.79
C PHE A 459 -1.96 -4.57 -1.88
N SER A 460 -1.86 -5.89 -1.97
CA SER A 460 -0.53 -6.50 -1.87
C SER A 460 0.20 -6.09 -3.16
N PHE A 461 1.14 -5.15 -3.07
CA PHE A 461 1.74 -4.50 -4.24
C PHE A 461 2.28 -5.50 -5.27
N ARG A 462 3.06 -6.49 -4.79
CA ARG A 462 3.65 -7.57 -5.61
C ARG A 462 2.60 -8.42 -6.30
N GLU A 463 1.46 -8.62 -5.64
CA GLU A 463 0.35 -9.40 -6.18
C GLU A 463 -0.49 -8.59 -7.17
N SER A 464 -0.54 -7.26 -7.00
CA SER A 464 -1.60 -6.42 -7.58
C SER A 464 -1.19 -5.43 -8.64
N VAL A 465 -0.08 -4.73 -8.39
CA VAL A 465 0.33 -3.59 -9.19
C VAL A 465 1.47 -4.06 -10.08
N GLU A 466 2.48 -4.68 -9.48
CA GLU A 466 3.67 -5.17 -10.16
C GLU A 466 3.39 -6.04 -11.40
N PRO A 467 2.47 -7.02 -11.39
CA PRO A 467 2.22 -7.86 -12.57
C PRO A 467 1.65 -7.06 -13.75
N VAL A 468 0.82 -6.04 -13.50
CA VAL A 468 0.22 -5.21 -14.57
C VAL A 468 1.31 -4.44 -15.32
N TYR A 469 2.29 -3.88 -14.60
CA TYR A 469 3.44 -3.21 -15.19
C TYR A 469 4.37 -4.20 -15.89
N ARG A 470 4.73 -5.32 -15.24
CA ARG A 470 5.64 -6.33 -15.81
C ARG A 470 5.07 -6.99 -17.06
N GLU A 471 3.79 -7.31 -17.09
CA GLU A 471 3.14 -7.91 -18.27
C GLU A 471 3.05 -6.94 -19.44
N LEU A 472 2.81 -5.64 -19.19
CA LEU A 472 2.88 -4.61 -20.24
C LEU A 472 4.31 -4.41 -20.76
N VAL A 473 5.30 -4.30 -19.87
CA VAL A 473 6.72 -4.25 -20.26
C VAL A 473 7.10 -5.50 -21.07
N GLY A 474 6.63 -6.67 -20.65
CA GLY A 474 6.83 -7.93 -21.37
C GLY A 474 6.16 -7.99 -22.75
N LEU A 475 5.05 -7.27 -22.99
CA LEU A 475 4.42 -7.12 -24.31
C LEU A 475 5.14 -6.11 -25.21
N LEU A 476 5.66 -5.02 -24.63
CA LEU A 476 6.41 -3.98 -25.35
C LEU A 476 7.80 -4.48 -25.77
N LEU A 477 8.40 -5.37 -24.97
CA LEU A 477 9.71 -5.97 -25.22
C LEU A 477 9.62 -7.35 -25.88
N GLU A 478 8.48 -7.72 -26.47
CA GLU A 478 8.25 -9.00 -27.16
C GLU A 478 8.68 -8.89 -28.63
N HIS A 479 9.23 -9.96 -29.22
CA HIS A 479 9.65 -9.97 -30.62
C HIS A 479 8.63 -10.74 -31.49
N GLU A 480 8.46 -10.35 -32.76
CA GLU A 480 7.55 -11.07 -33.68
C GLU A 480 7.97 -12.54 -33.91
N THR A 481 9.25 -12.85 -33.71
CA THR A 481 9.82 -14.20 -33.87
C THR A 481 9.67 -15.11 -32.63
N ASP A 482 9.27 -14.58 -31.48
CA ASP A 482 9.15 -15.37 -30.22
C ASP A 482 8.00 -16.40 -30.27
N GLN A 483 7.05 -16.26 -31.21
CA GLN A 483 5.91 -17.19 -31.33
C GLN A 483 6.25 -18.59 -31.87
N GLY A 484 7.53 -18.91 -32.17
CA GLY A 484 7.89 -20.23 -32.70
C GLY A 484 9.33 -20.74 -32.46
N ALA A 485 10.21 -19.99 -31.81
CA ALA A 485 11.65 -20.28 -31.80
C ALA A 485 12.16 -21.09 -30.59
N GLN A 486 11.71 -22.35 -30.42
CA GLN A 486 12.43 -23.32 -29.56
C GLN A 486 13.73 -23.80 -30.25
N THR A 487 14.73 -22.94 -30.40
CA THR A 487 16.08 -23.35 -30.87
C THR A 487 17.18 -22.93 -29.91
N LYS A 488 18.05 -23.88 -29.57
CA LYS A 488 19.12 -23.71 -28.57
C LYS A 488 20.23 -22.81 -29.12
N GLY A 489 20.50 -21.71 -28.43
CA GLY A 489 21.71 -20.90 -28.62
C GLY A 489 21.50 -19.45 -28.17
N GLU A 490 22.52 -18.89 -27.53
CA GLU A 490 22.61 -17.45 -27.25
C GLU A 490 22.83 -16.71 -28.58
N LYS A 491 21.74 -16.38 -29.26
CA LYS A 491 21.76 -15.70 -30.55
C LYS A 491 21.55 -14.20 -30.34
N LEU A 492 22.47 -13.38 -30.84
CA LEU A 492 22.29 -11.93 -30.81
C LEU A 492 21.07 -11.53 -31.66
N VAL A 493 20.21 -10.69 -31.07
CA VAL A 493 19.10 -10.00 -31.72
C VAL A 493 19.68 -9.04 -32.76
N THR A 494 19.29 -9.17 -34.02
CA THR A 494 19.74 -8.27 -35.09
C THR A 494 18.99 -6.93 -35.04
N PRO A 495 19.49 -5.85 -35.70
CA PRO A 495 18.82 -4.54 -35.69
C PRO A 495 17.39 -4.52 -36.28
N GLN A 496 16.98 -5.60 -36.96
CA GLN A 496 15.63 -5.77 -37.52
C GLN A 496 14.69 -6.54 -36.57
N GLU A 497 15.21 -7.05 -35.46
CA GLU A 497 14.46 -7.78 -34.44
C GLU A 497 14.23 -6.94 -33.16
N GLN A 498 14.88 -5.79 -32.98
CA GLN A 498 14.67 -4.95 -31.78
C GLN A 498 13.25 -4.33 -31.72
N PRO A 499 12.66 -4.16 -30.51
CA PRO A 499 11.42 -3.40 -30.34
C PRO A 499 11.57 -1.97 -30.84
N SER A 500 10.46 -1.34 -31.22
CA SER A 500 10.51 0.04 -31.70
C SER A 500 11.03 1.00 -30.61
N GLN A 501 11.65 2.11 -31.00
CA GLN A 501 12.12 3.12 -30.04
C GLN A 501 10.99 3.63 -29.14
N ALA A 502 9.75 3.68 -29.64
CA ALA A 502 8.57 4.02 -28.85
C ALA A 502 8.29 2.99 -27.75
N GLU A 503 8.35 1.69 -28.06
CA GLU A 503 8.17 0.61 -27.10
C GLU A 503 9.31 0.56 -26.08
N LEU A 504 10.56 0.76 -26.49
CA LEU A 504 11.71 0.84 -25.57
C LEU A 504 11.60 2.02 -24.60
N MET A 505 11.17 3.19 -25.09
CA MET A 505 10.92 4.36 -24.22
C MET A 505 9.77 4.09 -23.24
N GLN A 506 8.66 3.52 -23.71
CA GLN A 506 7.51 3.19 -22.87
C GLN A 506 7.86 2.11 -21.83
N ALA A 507 8.61 1.08 -22.19
CA ALA A 507 9.07 0.03 -21.27
C ALA A 507 9.97 0.61 -20.16
N ARG A 508 10.91 1.50 -20.52
CA ARG A 508 11.75 2.25 -19.57
C ARG A 508 10.90 3.08 -18.60
N GLU A 509 9.96 3.86 -19.11
CA GLU A 509 9.06 4.69 -18.29
C GLU A 509 8.13 3.89 -17.38
N LEU A 510 7.75 2.68 -17.78
CA LEU A 510 6.95 1.76 -16.97
C LEU A 510 7.76 1.16 -15.82
N ILE A 511 9.00 0.74 -16.06
CA ILE A 511 9.89 0.24 -14.98
C ILE A 511 10.22 1.35 -13.98
N GLU A 512 10.47 2.58 -14.43
CA GLU A 512 10.62 3.72 -13.51
C GLU A 512 9.34 3.99 -12.72
N ALA A 513 8.17 3.99 -13.36
CA ALA A 513 6.90 4.21 -12.67
C ALA A 513 6.59 3.10 -11.65
N LEU A 514 6.99 1.85 -11.95
CA LEU A 514 6.89 0.71 -11.03
C LEU A 514 7.75 0.95 -9.77
N GLN A 515 9.00 1.38 -9.92
CA GLN A 515 9.92 1.66 -8.80
C GLN A 515 9.41 2.78 -7.89
N ILE A 516 8.84 3.84 -8.45
CA ILE A 516 8.23 4.91 -7.65
C ILE A 516 7.02 4.36 -6.88
N ALA A 517 6.19 3.53 -7.51
CA ALA A 517 5.04 2.91 -6.86
C ALA A 517 5.45 1.92 -5.75
N GLU A 518 6.57 1.20 -5.89
CA GLU A 518 7.17 0.38 -4.82
C GLU A 518 7.60 1.23 -3.61
N LEU A 519 8.24 2.39 -3.87
CA LEU A 519 8.69 3.31 -2.83
C LEU A 519 7.53 4.00 -2.11
N ASP A 520 6.52 4.45 -2.87
CA ASP A 520 5.30 5.03 -2.29
C ASP A 520 4.56 4.00 -1.43
N ASN A 521 4.52 2.72 -1.84
CA ASN A 521 4.01 1.62 -1.03
C ASN A 521 4.85 1.42 0.24
N PHE A 522 6.18 1.34 0.11
CA PHE A 522 7.08 1.14 1.24
C PHE A 522 6.95 2.24 2.31
N PHE A 523 6.77 3.49 1.90
CA PHE A 523 6.53 4.60 2.84
C PHE A 523 5.08 4.83 3.23
N ARG A 524 4.15 4.10 2.62
CA ARG A 524 2.69 4.32 2.70
C ARG A 524 2.28 5.76 2.31
N GLU A 525 3.06 6.46 1.50
CA GLU A 525 2.92 7.88 1.18
C GLU A 525 3.35 8.17 -0.26
N ALA A 526 2.59 8.97 -1.00
CA ALA A 526 3.05 9.57 -2.25
C ALA A 526 4.20 10.54 -1.95
N CYS A 527 5.43 10.14 -2.25
CA CYS A 527 6.62 10.84 -1.78
C CYS A 527 7.11 11.93 -2.75
N LEU A 528 6.80 11.80 -4.05
CA LEU A 528 7.69 12.28 -5.12
C LEU A 528 6.95 12.73 -6.41
N ASP A 529 6.63 14.02 -6.51
CA ASP A 529 6.10 14.67 -7.73
C ASP A 529 7.19 15.35 -8.59
N ARG A 530 8.46 15.07 -8.35
CA ARG A 530 9.56 15.64 -9.16
C ARG A 530 9.93 14.66 -10.26
N THR A 531 10.08 15.19 -11.47
CA THR A 531 10.48 14.45 -12.66
C THR A 531 11.48 15.28 -13.46
N GLN A 532 12.63 14.70 -13.80
CA GLN A 532 13.54 15.19 -14.84
C GLN A 532 14.19 14.00 -15.57
N GLN A 533 14.53 14.18 -16.84
CA GLN A 533 15.23 13.17 -17.64
C GLN A 533 16.75 13.27 -17.42
N ILE A 534 17.40 12.12 -17.25
CA ILE A 534 18.85 11.99 -17.00
C ILE A 534 19.74 12.60 -18.07
N ASP A 535 19.23 12.74 -19.31
CA ASP A 535 19.98 13.26 -20.45
C ASP A 535 20.43 14.73 -20.24
N GLN A 536 19.91 15.40 -19.21
CA GLN A 536 20.32 16.73 -18.74
C GLN A 536 21.33 16.71 -17.56
N VAL A 537 21.62 15.54 -16.98
CA VAL A 537 22.41 15.37 -15.74
C VAL A 537 23.88 15.06 -16.04
N ASP A 538 24.17 13.96 -16.74
CA ASP A 538 25.55 13.57 -17.13
C ASP A 538 25.59 13.01 -18.56
N PRO A 539 26.11 13.76 -19.56
CA PRO A 539 26.21 13.27 -20.93
C PRO A 539 27.30 12.20 -21.14
N THR A 540 28.11 11.89 -20.11
CA THR A 540 29.16 10.85 -20.14
C THR A 540 28.80 9.59 -19.36
N ALA A 541 27.59 9.53 -18.80
CA ALA A 541 27.03 8.33 -18.19
C ALA A 541 26.23 7.51 -19.20
N THR A 542 26.22 6.18 -19.01
CA THR A 542 25.28 5.27 -19.66
C THR A 542 24.43 4.60 -18.59
N VAL A 543 23.12 4.64 -18.78
CA VAL A 543 22.15 4.04 -17.86
C VAL A 543 21.83 2.63 -18.30
N VAL A 544 21.82 1.71 -17.34
CA VAL A 544 21.54 0.29 -17.54
C VAL A 544 20.27 -0.07 -16.79
N TYR A 545 19.25 -0.51 -17.53
CA TYR A 545 17.98 -1.00 -17.01
C TYR A 545 17.93 -2.51 -17.21
N PRO A 546 18.42 -3.33 -16.27
CA PRO A 546 18.10 -4.74 -16.24
C PRO A 546 16.64 -4.92 -15.85
N ILE A 547 15.92 -5.79 -16.56
CA ILE A 547 14.51 -6.08 -16.39
C ILE A 547 14.36 -7.60 -16.32
N ILE A 548 13.82 -8.09 -15.20
CA ILE A 548 13.53 -9.51 -14.99
C ILE A 548 12.07 -9.74 -15.38
N LEU A 549 11.86 -10.51 -16.46
CA LEU A 549 10.55 -10.98 -16.91
C LEU A 549 10.44 -12.49 -16.61
N PRO A 550 9.22 -13.05 -16.53
CA PRO A 550 9.02 -14.46 -16.15
C PRO A 550 9.80 -15.46 -17.03
N ASP A 551 9.92 -15.15 -18.32
CA ASP A 551 10.47 -16.00 -19.39
C ASP A 551 11.87 -15.57 -19.88
N ARG A 552 12.30 -14.33 -19.60
CA ARG A 552 13.54 -13.76 -20.13
C ARG A 552 14.13 -12.64 -19.27
N PHE A 553 15.41 -12.37 -19.47
CA PHE A 553 16.10 -11.22 -18.90
C PHE A 553 16.43 -10.21 -20.01
N THR A 554 15.98 -8.97 -19.88
CA THR A 554 16.20 -7.92 -20.89
C THR A 554 16.98 -6.77 -20.28
N VAL A 555 17.96 -6.24 -21.01
CA VAL A 555 18.67 -5.01 -20.63
C VAL A 555 18.36 -3.92 -21.64
N ILE A 556 17.92 -2.74 -21.16
CA ILE A 556 17.83 -1.53 -21.97
C ILE A 556 19.00 -0.59 -21.60
N LEU A 557 19.69 -0.06 -22.59
CA LEU A 557 20.74 0.94 -22.44
C LEU A 557 20.24 2.31 -22.89
N SER A 558 20.44 3.33 -22.06
CA SER A 558 20.10 4.74 -22.35
C SER A 558 21.35 5.61 -22.22
N LYS A 559 21.67 6.38 -23.27
CA LYS A 559 22.80 7.32 -23.27
C LYS A 559 22.35 8.63 -23.92
N ALA A 560 22.72 9.76 -23.32
CA ALA A 560 22.28 11.08 -23.78
C ALA A 560 22.60 11.31 -25.27
N GLY A 561 21.59 11.70 -26.05
CA GLY A 561 21.71 11.97 -27.48
C GLY A 561 21.86 10.73 -28.38
N GLN A 562 21.65 9.52 -27.87
CA GLN A 562 21.64 8.27 -28.65
C GLN A 562 20.28 7.56 -28.56
N PRO A 563 19.87 6.78 -29.59
CA PRO A 563 18.71 5.91 -29.48
C PRO A 563 18.91 4.85 -28.39
N LEU A 564 17.82 4.40 -27.78
CA LEU A 564 17.84 3.29 -26.82
C LEU A 564 18.30 2.02 -27.54
N ARG A 565 19.13 1.22 -26.86
CA ARG A 565 19.50 -0.13 -27.31
C ARG A 565 18.98 -1.16 -26.34
N SER A 566 18.71 -2.37 -26.80
CA SER A 566 18.32 -3.47 -25.93
C SER A 566 18.84 -4.81 -26.41
N TYR A 567 19.14 -5.70 -25.46
CA TYR A 567 19.46 -7.10 -25.72
C TYR A 567 18.77 -8.00 -24.69
N VAL A 568 18.57 -9.26 -25.07
CA VAL A 568 17.81 -10.26 -24.33
C VAL A 568 18.70 -11.46 -24.05
N THR A 569 18.60 -11.98 -22.84
CA THR A 569 19.12 -13.30 -22.44
C THR A 569 17.92 -14.21 -22.14
N HIS A 570 17.81 -15.33 -22.85
CA HIS A 570 16.72 -16.30 -22.64
C HIS A 570 16.98 -17.14 -21.38
N LYS A 571 16.65 -16.54 -20.23
CA LYS A 571 16.67 -17.15 -18.90
C LYS A 571 15.38 -16.82 -18.18
N SER A 572 14.74 -17.86 -17.61
CA SER A 572 13.55 -17.68 -16.80
C SER A 572 13.86 -16.87 -15.54
N GLN A 573 12.87 -16.17 -14.99
CA GLN A 573 13.00 -15.42 -13.74
C GLN A 573 13.64 -16.27 -12.63
N ALA A 574 13.20 -17.52 -12.47
CA ALA A 574 13.71 -18.44 -11.45
C ALA A 574 15.20 -18.79 -11.64
N GLU A 575 15.67 -18.99 -12.88
CA GLU A 575 17.10 -19.21 -13.15
C GLU A 575 17.94 -17.97 -12.84
N VAL A 576 17.45 -16.78 -13.17
CA VAL A 576 18.12 -15.52 -12.87
C VAL A 576 18.19 -15.34 -11.36
N GLU A 577 17.06 -15.32 -10.66
CA GLU A 577 16.97 -15.09 -9.22
C GLU A 577 17.81 -16.10 -8.42
N GLN A 578 17.75 -17.40 -8.75
CA GLN A 578 18.60 -18.40 -8.09
C GLN A 578 20.10 -18.17 -8.33
N THR A 579 20.50 -17.68 -9.52
CA THR A 579 21.91 -17.33 -9.80
C THR A 579 22.35 -16.12 -8.98
N LEU A 580 21.47 -15.13 -8.80
CA LEU A 580 21.73 -13.94 -7.99
C LEU A 580 21.83 -14.30 -6.49
N ASP A 581 20.93 -15.12 -5.98
CA ASP A 581 20.96 -15.60 -4.59
C ASP A 581 22.23 -16.42 -4.31
N ASN A 582 22.59 -17.36 -5.20
CA ASN A 582 23.83 -18.12 -5.10
C ASN A 582 25.07 -17.20 -5.11
N PHE A 583 25.07 -16.13 -5.92
CA PHE A 583 26.17 -15.15 -5.95
C PHE A 583 26.25 -14.36 -4.64
N LEU A 584 25.10 -13.97 -4.08
CA LEU A 584 25.03 -13.27 -2.81
C LEU A 584 25.57 -14.12 -1.64
N GLU A 585 25.25 -15.42 -1.61
CA GLU A 585 25.84 -16.38 -0.66
C GLU A 585 27.35 -16.58 -0.90
N ALA A 586 27.78 -16.64 -2.17
CA ALA A 586 29.18 -16.82 -2.55
C ALA A 586 30.07 -15.59 -2.29
N LEU A 587 29.50 -14.43 -1.94
CA LEU A 587 30.27 -13.25 -1.50
C LEU A 587 30.81 -13.38 -0.07
N ASN A 588 30.36 -14.35 0.73
CA ASN A 588 30.93 -14.60 2.05
C ASN A 588 32.42 -15.02 1.91
N PRO A 589 33.40 -14.40 2.62
CA PRO A 589 34.83 -14.71 2.47
C PRO A 589 35.25 -16.16 2.77
N VAL A 590 34.38 -16.98 3.35
CA VAL A 590 34.63 -18.42 3.57
C VAL A 590 34.19 -19.31 2.39
N SER A 591 33.48 -18.75 1.41
CA SER A 591 32.99 -19.44 0.21
C SER A 591 34.10 -19.64 -0.83
N ASP A 592 33.94 -20.63 -1.72
CA ASP A 592 34.89 -20.87 -2.82
C ASP A 592 34.91 -19.68 -3.80
N SER A 593 36.06 -19.02 -3.91
CA SER A 593 36.27 -17.90 -4.83
C SER A 593 36.09 -18.31 -6.29
N GLN A 594 36.44 -19.55 -6.69
CA GLN A 594 36.23 -20.00 -8.08
C GLN A 594 34.74 -20.23 -8.41
N TYR A 595 33.93 -20.59 -7.41
CA TYR A 595 32.48 -20.66 -7.57
C TYR A 595 31.87 -19.26 -7.65
N ARG A 596 32.25 -18.35 -6.74
CA ARG A 596 31.84 -16.94 -6.76
C ARG A 596 32.19 -16.27 -8.09
N ASP A 597 33.43 -16.41 -8.56
CA ASP A 597 33.90 -15.70 -9.74
C ASP A 597 33.23 -16.23 -11.03
N ARG A 598 32.85 -17.52 -11.07
CA ARG A 598 32.00 -18.09 -12.15
C ARG A 598 30.59 -17.52 -12.15
N LEU A 599 29.93 -17.42 -10.99
CA LEU A 599 28.61 -16.81 -10.88
C LEU A 599 28.65 -15.32 -11.24
N SER A 600 29.67 -14.62 -10.77
CA SER A 600 29.95 -13.22 -11.07
C SER A 600 30.11 -12.98 -12.57
N GLN A 601 30.89 -13.84 -13.24
CA GLN A 601 31.06 -13.81 -14.70
C GLN A 601 29.75 -14.14 -15.43
N GLN A 602 28.99 -15.14 -14.99
CA GLN A 602 27.69 -15.47 -15.59
C GLN A 602 26.72 -14.29 -15.55
N ILE A 603 26.67 -13.53 -14.44
CA ILE A 603 25.85 -12.31 -14.33
C ILE A 603 26.43 -11.17 -15.19
N TYR A 604 27.76 -11.03 -15.26
CA TYR A 604 28.44 -10.08 -16.15
C TYR A 604 28.09 -10.33 -17.63
N ASP A 605 28.02 -11.60 -18.02
CA ASP A 605 27.76 -12.06 -19.38
C ASP A 605 26.31 -11.76 -19.81
N TRP A 606 25.38 -11.73 -18.86
CA TRP A 606 23.98 -11.31 -19.07
C TRP A 606 23.79 -9.79 -19.06
N LEU A 607 24.53 -9.07 -18.20
CA LEU A 607 24.25 -7.65 -17.89
C LEU A 607 25.15 -6.64 -18.61
N ILE A 608 26.37 -7.00 -19.00
CA ILE A 608 27.39 -6.05 -19.47
C ILE A 608 28.04 -6.50 -20.78
N ARG A 609 28.43 -7.77 -20.89
CA ARG A 609 29.21 -8.25 -22.06
C ARG A 609 28.56 -7.96 -23.43
N PRO A 610 27.23 -8.06 -23.62
CA PRO A 610 26.61 -7.73 -24.91
C PRO A 610 26.76 -6.25 -25.26
N GLY A 611 26.58 -5.34 -24.28
CA GLY A 611 26.79 -3.91 -24.47
C GLY A 611 28.25 -3.53 -24.75
N GLU A 612 29.23 -4.29 -24.23
CA GLU A 612 30.64 -4.13 -24.61
C GLU A 612 30.91 -4.58 -26.06
N ALA A 613 30.34 -5.71 -26.48
CA ALA A 613 30.47 -6.22 -27.85
C ALA A 613 29.90 -5.25 -28.90
N GLU A 614 28.78 -4.59 -28.59
CA GLU A 614 28.15 -3.56 -29.44
C GLU A 614 28.75 -2.15 -29.30
N GLN A 615 29.84 -2.00 -28.55
CA GLN A 615 30.50 -0.71 -28.28
C GLN A 615 29.56 0.34 -27.64
N ALA A 616 28.48 -0.10 -26.97
CA ALA A 616 27.47 0.78 -26.38
C ALA A 616 28.05 1.62 -25.22
N PHE A 617 29.09 1.12 -24.56
CA PHE A 617 29.78 1.81 -23.47
C PHE A 617 30.98 2.67 -23.93
N THR A 618 31.18 2.89 -25.24
CA THR A 618 32.21 3.82 -25.74
C THR A 618 32.04 5.20 -25.11
N ASP A 619 33.15 5.83 -24.71
CA ASP A 619 33.22 7.12 -23.96
C ASP A 619 32.45 7.16 -22.62
N THR A 620 31.97 6.02 -22.12
CA THR A 620 31.26 5.96 -20.83
C THR A 620 32.24 6.00 -19.68
N LYS A 621 32.03 6.94 -18.74
CA LYS A 621 32.80 7.00 -17.49
C LYS A 621 32.05 6.37 -16.31
N THR A 622 30.74 6.59 -16.27
CA THR A 622 29.85 6.12 -15.20
C THR A 622 28.78 5.21 -15.78
N LEU A 623 28.61 4.02 -15.20
CA LEU A 623 27.43 3.18 -15.38
C LEU A 623 26.45 3.45 -14.26
N VAL A 624 25.23 3.86 -14.63
CA VAL A 624 24.13 4.14 -13.69
C VAL A 624 23.11 3.03 -13.80
N PHE A 625 22.89 2.28 -12.72
CA PHE A 625 21.98 1.13 -12.74
C PHE A 625 20.63 1.46 -12.12
N VAL A 626 19.57 1.12 -12.85
CA VAL A 626 18.18 1.20 -12.39
C VAL A 626 17.73 -0.24 -12.11
N LEU A 627 18.08 -0.75 -10.92
CA LEU A 627 18.04 -2.19 -10.62
C LEU A 627 16.63 -2.72 -10.33
N ASP A 628 16.30 -3.86 -10.94
CA ASP A 628 15.01 -4.53 -10.85
C ASP A 628 15.06 -5.78 -9.94
N GLY A 629 14.01 -5.99 -9.16
CA GLY A 629 13.83 -7.15 -8.29
C GLY A 629 15.06 -7.50 -7.45
N ARG A 630 15.44 -8.78 -7.47
CA ARG A 630 16.59 -9.34 -6.73
C ARG A 630 17.94 -8.67 -7.03
N LEU A 631 18.12 -8.05 -8.22
CA LEU A 631 19.38 -7.38 -8.55
C LEU A 631 19.71 -6.21 -7.62
N ARG A 632 18.73 -5.62 -6.94
CA ARG A 632 18.95 -4.52 -5.98
C ARG A 632 19.89 -4.92 -4.84
N ASN A 633 19.89 -6.19 -4.46
CA ASN A 633 20.73 -6.74 -3.39
C ASN A 633 22.14 -7.11 -3.89
N ILE A 634 22.41 -6.99 -5.20
CA ILE A 634 23.63 -7.50 -5.83
C ILE A 634 24.66 -6.37 -5.97
N PRO A 635 25.90 -6.56 -5.50
CA PRO A 635 26.96 -5.55 -5.65
C PRO A 635 27.47 -5.54 -7.09
N ILE A 636 26.79 -4.80 -7.97
CA ILE A 636 27.12 -4.73 -9.41
C ILE A 636 28.59 -4.31 -9.67
N ALA A 637 29.18 -3.55 -8.74
CA ALA A 637 30.60 -3.18 -8.73
C ALA A 637 31.57 -4.40 -8.72
N ALA A 638 31.14 -5.54 -8.14
CA ALA A 638 31.91 -6.79 -8.03
C ALA A 638 31.60 -7.82 -9.11
N LEU A 639 30.86 -7.46 -10.17
CA LEU A 639 30.74 -8.32 -11.35
C LEU A 639 32.11 -8.43 -12.06
N TYR A 640 32.56 -9.65 -12.29
CA TYR A 640 33.91 -9.98 -12.76
C TYR A 640 33.89 -10.40 -14.23
N ASP A 641 34.66 -9.72 -15.09
CA ASP A 641 34.60 -9.95 -16.54
C ASP A 641 35.41 -11.16 -17.03
N GLY A 642 36.06 -11.88 -16.10
CA GLY A 642 37.07 -12.91 -16.33
C GLY A 642 38.51 -12.43 -16.12
N LYS A 643 38.74 -11.11 -15.99
CA LYS A 643 40.08 -10.49 -15.80
C LYS A 643 40.11 -9.44 -14.70
N GLN A 644 39.05 -8.67 -14.52
CA GLN A 644 38.95 -7.56 -13.56
C GLN A 644 37.48 -7.30 -13.16
N TYR A 645 37.27 -6.59 -12.06
CA TYR A 645 35.92 -6.23 -11.62
C TYR A 645 35.36 -5.04 -12.41
N LEU A 646 34.03 -4.95 -12.52
CA LEU A 646 33.34 -3.85 -13.22
C LEU A 646 33.75 -2.48 -12.67
N ILE A 647 33.95 -2.36 -11.36
CA ILE A 647 34.40 -1.12 -10.71
C ILE A 647 35.80 -0.68 -11.14
N GLU A 648 36.63 -1.57 -11.69
CA GLU A 648 37.94 -1.22 -12.24
C GLU A 648 37.82 -0.63 -13.66
N LYS A 649 36.72 -0.94 -14.36
CA LYS A 649 36.43 -0.47 -15.74
C LYS A 649 35.64 0.84 -15.77
N TYR A 650 34.56 0.93 -14.99
CA TYR A 650 33.68 2.12 -14.92
C TYR A 650 33.48 2.59 -13.48
N ALA A 651 33.10 3.85 -13.29
CA ALA A 651 32.48 4.29 -12.05
C ALA A 651 31.04 3.75 -12.00
N VAL A 652 30.53 3.40 -10.82
CA VAL A 652 29.21 2.76 -10.66
C VAL A 652 28.34 3.60 -9.74
N ALA A 653 27.08 3.80 -10.12
CA ALA A 653 26.05 4.41 -9.29
C ALA A 653 24.71 3.70 -9.46
N LEU A 654 23.84 3.80 -8.47
CA LEU A 654 22.48 3.26 -8.47
C LEU A 654 21.46 4.40 -8.52
N SER A 655 20.36 4.19 -9.24
CA SER A 655 19.23 5.11 -9.28
C SER A 655 17.94 4.35 -8.92
N PRO A 656 17.11 4.87 -7.98
CA PRO A 656 15.81 4.30 -7.65
C PRO A 656 14.70 4.71 -8.66
N GLY A 657 15.09 5.02 -9.89
CA GLY A 657 14.26 5.67 -10.91
C GLY A 657 14.75 7.09 -11.20
N LEU A 658 14.94 7.41 -12.49
CA LEU A 658 15.55 8.67 -12.92
C LEU A 658 14.77 9.91 -12.50
N GLN A 659 13.45 9.80 -12.49
CA GLN A 659 12.53 10.85 -12.08
C GLN A 659 12.86 11.40 -10.69
N LEU A 660 13.42 10.58 -9.80
CA LEU A 660 13.70 10.92 -8.39
C LEU A 660 15.00 11.73 -8.20
N MET A 661 15.69 12.10 -9.28
CA MET A 661 16.94 12.86 -9.25
C MET A 661 16.71 14.36 -8.97
N ALA A 662 17.41 14.90 -7.97
CA ALA A 662 17.40 16.33 -7.69
C ALA A 662 18.21 17.13 -8.72
N THR A 663 17.64 18.26 -9.16
CA THR A 663 17.88 18.89 -10.47
C THR A 663 19.23 19.57 -10.69
N ARG A 664 19.96 19.95 -9.63
CA ARG A 664 21.27 20.64 -9.71
C ARG A 664 22.15 20.31 -8.52
N SER A 665 23.27 19.62 -8.74
CA SER A 665 24.37 19.55 -7.78
C SER A 665 25.09 20.92 -7.78
N HIS A 666 24.98 21.68 -6.69
CA HIS A 666 25.82 22.87 -6.54
C HIS A 666 27.22 22.38 -6.19
N ARG A 667 28.14 22.42 -7.15
CA ARG A 667 29.54 22.02 -6.95
C ARG A 667 30.24 23.00 -6.00
N GLN A 668 30.05 22.81 -4.70
CA GLN A 668 30.66 23.62 -3.65
C GLN A 668 32.18 23.52 -3.76
N GLN A 669 32.88 24.65 -3.86
CA GLN A 669 34.35 24.69 -3.93
C GLN A 669 35.02 24.30 -2.60
N LYS A 670 34.25 24.21 -1.51
CA LYS A 670 34.70 23.72 -0.20
C LYS A 670 33.68 22.72 0.33
N ILE A 671 34.13 21.51 0.61
CA ILE A 671 33.30 20.47 1.22
C ILE A 671 33.22 20.72 2.73
N ASN A 672 31.99 20.87 3.21
CA ASN A 672 31.67 20.97 4.64
C ASN A 672 30.81 19.77 5.06
N ALA A 673 31.15 19.13 6.18
CA ALA A 673 30.48 17.92 6.67
C ALA A 673 30.00 18.03 8.13
N ILE A 674 28.93 17.31 8.46
CA ILE A 674 28.65 16.85 9.82
C ILE A 674 29.13 15.40 9.89
N VAL A 675 29.91 15.04 10.90
CA VAL A 675 30.53 13.72 11.02
C VAL A 675 30.24 13.16 12.41
N GLY A 676 29.25 12.29 12.48
CA GLY A 676 28.78 11.60 13.69
C GLY A 676 29.30 10.17 13.76
N GLY A 677 29.50 9.62 14.96
CA GLY A 677 29.74 8.19 15.11
C GLY A 677 29.79 7.67 16.55
N ILE A 678 29.70 6.34 16.68
CA ILE A 678 29.82 5.60 17.95
C ILE A 678 30.92 4.56 17.78
N SER A 679 31.99 4.69 18.58
CA SER A 679 33.08 3.69 18.63
C SER A 679 32.96 2.70 19.78
N GLN A 680 32.13 3.00 20.78
CA GLN A 680 31.97 2.21 22.01
C GLN A 680 30.72 1.31 21.97
N SER A 681 30.77 0.15 22.65
CA SER A 681 29.62 -0.74 22.78
C SER A 681 28.47 -0.08 23.54
N ARG A 682 27.25 -0.16 23.02
CA ARG A 682 26.08 0.57 23.55
C ARG A 682 24.79 -0.18 23.22
N ALA A 683 23.80 -0.17 24.12
CA ALA A 683 22.46 -0.71 23.88
C ALA A 683 22.39 -2.15 23.32
N GLY A 684 23.34 -3.02 23.68
CA GLY A 684 23.45 -4.40 23.17
C GLY A 684 24.33 -4.57 21.93
N PHE A 685 24.71 -3.47 21.27
CA PHE A 685 25.59 -3.49 20.09
C PHE A 685 27.08 -3.51 20.48
N SER A 686 27.88 -4.17 19.64
CA SER A 686 29.34 -4.30 19.80
C SER A 686 30.07 -2.98 19.58
N ALA A 687 31.29 -2.86 20.10
CA ALA A 687 32.13 -1.70 19.84
C ALA A 687 32.64 -1.69 18.39
N LEU A 688 32.84 -0.49 17.84
CA LEU A 688 33.39 -0.25 16.49
C LEU A 688 34.65 0.63 16.61
N PRO A 689 35.81 0.10 17.05
CA PRO A 689 36.96 0.93 17.40
C PRO A 689 37.53 1.79 16.27
N ALA A 690 37.39 1.37 15.01
CA ALA A 690 37.90 2.12 13.86
C ALA A 690 37.00 3.32 13.46
N VAL A 691 35.77 3.41 13.95
CA VAL A 691 34.90 4.60 13.82
C VAL A 691 35.57 5.85 14.39
N GLU A 692 36.25 5.75 15.54
CA GLU A 692 36.95 6.91 16.11
C GLU A 692 38.08 7.39 15.20
N SER A 693 38.77 6.45 14.55
CA SER A 693 39.80 6.74 13.55
C SER A 693 39.20 7.35 12.28
N GLU A 694 38.08 6.80 11.78
CA GLU A 694 37.35 7.27 10.60
C GLU A 694 36.88 8.71 10.78
N VAL A 695 36.10 8.96 11.83
CA VAL A 695 35.54 10.27 12.17
C VAL A 695 36.65 11.32 12.32
N LYS A 696 37.76 10.98 12.98
CA LYS A 696 38.93 11.88 13.15
C LYS A 696 39.72 12.10 11.86
N GLN A 697 39.81 11.12 10.96
CA GLN A 697 40.52 11.27 9.68
C GLN A 697 39.71 12.08 8.65
N ILE A 698 38.40 11.80 8.53
CA ILE A 698 37.48 12.60 7.70
C ILE A 698 37.49 14.07 8.15
N SER A 699 37.46 14.30 9.47
CA SER A 699 37.54 15.65 10.06
C SER A 699 38.87 16.39 9.85
N LYS A 700 39.92 15.71 9.37
CA LYS A 700 41.17 16.33 8.90
C LYS A 700 41.17 16.58 7.39
N ALA A 701 40.45 15.77 6.62
CA ALA A 701 40.38 15.85 5.16
C ALA A 701 39.44 16.96 4.68
N VAL A 702 38.35 17.22 5.41
CA VAL A 702 37.33 18.24 5.09
C VAL A 702 36.93 19.05 6.32
N SER A 703 36.36 20.24 6.11
CA SER A 703 35.87 21.10 7.19
C SER A 703 34.64 20.48 7.84
N SER A 704 34.79 19.92 9.05
CA SER A 704 33.76 19.09 9.67
C SER A 704 33.18 19.66 10.97
N SER A 705 32.02 19.12 11.32
CA SER A 705 31.34 19.26 12.61
C SER A 705 31.27 17.89 13.25
N MET A 706 32.25 17.58 14.10
CA MET A 706 32.41 16.26 14.71
C MET A 706 31.46 16.04 15.89
N LEU A 707 30.82 14.88 15.96
CA LEU A 707 30.05 14.37 17.10
C LEU A 707 30.51 12.91 17.33
N LEU A 708 31.00 12.56 18.52
CA LEU A 708 31.55 11.22 18.79
C LEU A 708 31.09 10.70 20.14
N ASN A 709 30.62 9.45 20.19
CA ASN A 709 30.17 8.79 21.41
C ASN A 709 29.16 9.66 22.19
N GLN A 710 29.51 10.13 23.40
CA GLN A 710 28.65 10.97 24.26
C GLN A 710 28.08 12.21 23.55
N ASP A 711 28.84 12.79 22.61
CA ASP A 711 28.43 14.00 21.89
C ASP A 711 27.48 13.70 20.72
N PHE A 712 27.34 12.43 20.32
CA PHE A 712 26.50 12.00 19.21
C PHE A 712 25.12 11.53 19.68
N THR A 713 24.32 12.49 20.16
CA THR A 713 22.90 12.28 20.51
C THR A 713 21.97 12.64 19.35
N SER A 714 20.74 12.13 19.40
CA SER A 714 19.66 12.46 18.45
C SER A 714 19.42 13.98 18.37
N GLN A 715 19.36 14.65 19.53
CA GLN A 715 19.19 16.10 19.64
C GLN A 715 20.41 16.88 19.11
N ALA A 716 21.64 16.46 19.44
CA ALA A 716 22.84 17.14 18.93
C ALA A 716 22.94 17.04 17.41
N LEU A 717 22.58 15.89 16.83
CA LEU A 717 22.45 15.73 15.38
C LEU A 717 21.35 16.63 14.81
N ALA A 718 20.17 16.70 15.43
CA ALA A 718 19.06 17.56 15.03
C ALA A 718 19.50 19.04 14.92
N GLU A 719 20.11 19.56 15.98
CA GLU A 719 20.58 20.94 16.07
C GLU A 719 21.67 21.21 15.03
N ARG A 720 22.65 20.30 14.91
CA ARG A 720 23.74 20.47 13.92
C ARG A 720 23.23 20.43 12.49
N VAL A 721 22.27 19.56 12.17
CA VAL A 721 21.63 19.50 10.85
C VAL A 721 20.82 20.76 10.58
N LYS A 722 20.03 21.24 11.54
CA LYS A 722 19.16 22.43 11.41
C LYS A 722 19.94 23.73 11.19
N PHE A 723 21.05 23.93 11.90
CA PHE A 723 21.81 25.20 11.87
C PHE A 723 23.03 25.20 10.93
N SER A 724 23.46 24.04 10.43
CA SER A 724 24.62 23.95 9.52
C SER A 724 24.24 24.06 8.04
N SER A 725 25.10 24.71 7.26
CA SER A 725 25.07 24.67 5.78
C SER A 725 25.93 23.53 5.20
N ALA A 726 26.35 22.55 6.01
CA ALA A 726 27.13 21.41 5.56
C ALA A 726 26.35 20.58 4.54
N GLY A 727 26.90 20.48 3.32
CA GLY A 727 26.34 19.65 2.25
C GLY A 727 26.46 18.15 2.52
N ILE A 728 27.34 17.72 3.43
CA ILE A 728 27.53 16.29 3.74
C ILE A 728 27.11 15.98 5.18
N VAL A 729 26.43 14.86 5.38
CA VAL A 729 26.17 14.24 6.69
C VAL A 729 26.73 12.83 6.65
N HIS A 730 27.66 12.52 7.55
CA HIS A 730 28.34 11.23 7.64
C HIS A 730 28.07 10.62 9.01
N LEU A 731 27.52 9.41 9.06
CA LEU A 731 27.14 8.71 10.28
C LEU A 731 27.81 7.33 10.30
N ALA A 732 28.78 7.18 11.21
CA ALA A 732 29.56 5.97 11.43
C ALA A 732 29.06 5.28 12.72
N THR A 733 27.93 4.59 12.62
CA THR A 733 27.25 3.95 13.75
C THR A 733 26.44 2.74 13.29
N HIS A 734 26.14 1.84 14.22
CA HIS A 734 25.20 0.73 14.00
C HIS A 734 23.84 1.24 13.53
N GLY A 735 23.19 0.50 12.65
CA GLY A 735 21.86 0.82 12.17
C GLY A 735 21.29 -0.31 11.34
N GLN A 736 20.02 -0.61 11.53
CA GLN A 736 19.34 -1.69 10.83
C GLN A 736 18.42 -1.13 9.74
N PHE A 737 18.44 -1.75 8.56
CA PHE A 737 17.54 -1.43 7.45
C PHE A 737 16.75 -2.67 7.04
N SER A 738 15.43 -2.61 7.22
CA SER A 738 14.48 -3.72 7.04
C SER A 738 13.43 -3.33 6.00
N SER A 739 12.71 -4.32 5.43
CA SER A 739 11.49 -4.04 4.67
C SER A 739 10.30 -3.58 5.51
N ARG A 740 10.46 -3.54 6.84
CA ARG A 740 9.53 -2.97 7.80
C ARG A 740 10.09 -1.64 8.31
N LEU A 741 9.28 -0.59 8.26
CA LEU A 741 9.67 0.76 8.69
C LEU A 741 9.98 0.78 10.20
N GLU A 742 9.22 0.00 10.97
CA GLU A 742 9.33 -0.15 12.42
C GLU A 742 10.63 -0.84 12.88
N ASP A 743 11.23 -1.71 12.04
CA ASP A 743 12.50 -2.39 12.32
C ASP A 743 13.72 -1.59 11.83
N THR A 744 13.50 -0.41 11.21
CA THR A 744 14.55 0.39 10.58
C THR A 744 14.99 1.55 11.49
N PHE A 745 16.25 1.53 11.96
CA PHE A 745 16.80 2.51 12.89
C PHE A 745 18.29 2.82 12.67
N LEU A 746 18.76 3.95 13.20
CA LEU A 746 20.18 4.25 13.48
C LEU A 746 20.41 4.35 14.99
N LEU A 747 21.57 3.92 15.47
CA LEU A 747 21.95 4.04 16.88
C LEU A 747 22.61 5.41 17.15
N THR A 748 22.06 6.17 18.10
CA THR A 748 22.68 7.35 18.72
C THR A 748 23.03 7.04 20.18
N TRP A 749 23.75 7.93 20.87
CA TRP A 749 24.20 7.69 22.25
C TRP A 749 23.06 7.56 23.26
N ASP A 750 21.98 8.31 23.01
CA ASP A 750 20.76 8.43 23.79
C ASP A 750 19.67 7.39 23.43
N GLY A 751 19.75 6.72 22.28
CA GLY A 751 18.80 5.67 21.91
C GLY A 751 18.89 5.21 20.45
N GLN A 752 17.88 4.47 20.01
CA GLN A 752 17.65 4.20 18.59
C GLN A 752 16.78 5.32 18.01
N VAL A 753 17.13 5.81 16.81
CA VAL A 753 16.36 6.77 16.04
C VAL A 753 15.75 6.03 14.85
N ASN A 754 14.42 5.94 14.77
CA ASN A 754 13.77 5.22 13.68
C ASN A 754 13.79 6.00 12.35
N VAL A 755 13.44 5.34 11.24
CA VAL A 755 13.49 5.95 9.90
C VAL A 755 12.62 7.21 9.74
N LYS A 756 11.50 7.32 10.47
CA LYS A 756 10.61 8.49 10.41
C LYS A 756 11.24 9.68 11.13
N GLU A 757 11.70 9.46 12.37
CA GLU A 757 12.45 10.44 13.15
C GLU A 757 13.69 10.91 12.38
N LEU A 758 14.51 9.98 11.86
CA LEU A 758 15.69 10.31 11.07
C LEU A 758 15.34 11.16 9.83
N SER A 759 14.26 10.82 9.12
CA SER A 759 13.74 11.65 8.02
C SER A 759 13.37 13.06 8.49
N GLU A 760 12.67 13.21 9.62
CA GLU A 760 12.30 14.51 10.18
C GLU A 760 13.53 15.33 10.61
N LEU A 761 14.51 14.68 11.27
CA LEU A 761 15.79 15.28 11.65
C LEU A 761 16.54 15.81 10.43
N LEU A 762 16.62 15.03 9.34
CA LEU A 762 17.35 15.39 8.12
C LEU A 762 16.60 16.42 7.25
N LYS A 763 15.26 16.40 7.23
CA LYS A 763 14.42 17.40 6.55
C LYS A 763 14.40 18.77 7.23
N ASN A 764 14.84 18.90 8.50
CA ASN A 764 14.63 20.10 9.34
C ASN A 764 15.49 21.34 8.97
N ARG A 765 15.83 21.50 7.69
CA ARG A 765 16.60 22.63 7.12
C ARG A 765 15.76 23.69 6.41
N GLY A 766 14.45 23.47 6.31
CA GLY A 766 13.50 24.33 5.60
C GLY A 766 13.53 24.14 4.08
N SER A 767 12.66 24.86 3.37
CA SER A 767 12.41 24.69 1.93
C SER A 767 13.52 25.21 0.99
N ASP A 768 14.66 25.64 1.54
CA ASP A 768 15.77 26.28 0.81
C ASP A 768 16.64 25.24 0.08
N PRO A 769 16.64 25.18 -1.27
CA PRO A 769 17.41 24.19 -2.01
C PRO A 769 18.93 24.32 -1.87
N SER A 770 19.44 25.46 -1.37
CA SER A 770 20.87 25.69 -1.13
C SER A 770 21.39 25.02 0.15
N LYS A 771 20.47 24.57 1.04
CA LYS A 771 20.78 23.88 2.30
C LYS A 771 20.56 22.37 2.25
N ALA A 772 20.11 21.85 1.10
CA ALA A 772 19.89 20.41 0.89
C ALA A 772 21.15 19.59 1.21
N ILE A 773 20.96 18.35 1.67
CA ILE A 773 22.06 17.41 1.87
C ILE A 773 22.49 16.93 0.48
N GLU A 774 23.71 17.26 0.06
CA GLU A 774 24.32 16.81 -1.19
C GLU A 774 24.75 15.34 -1.11
N LEU A 775 25.13 14.87 0.09
CA LEU A 775 25.53 13.50 0.35
C LEU A 775 25.24 13.09 1.80
N LEU A 776 24.44 12.04 1.99
CA LEU A 776 24.35 11.27 3.23
C LEU A 776 25.31 10.08 3.13
N VAL A 777 26.07 9.78 4.18
CA VAL A 777 26.94 8.59 4.27
C VAL A 777 26.60 7.81 5.53
N LEU A 778 26.37 6.51 5.38
CA LEU A 778 26.03 5.58 6.45
C LEU A 778 27.05 4.44 6.41
N SER A 779 28.13 4.55 7.19
CA SER A 779 29.34 3.73 6.95
C SER A 779 29.43 2.43 7.74
N ALA A 780 28.64 2.26 8.79
CA ALA A 780 28.69 1.10 9.69
C ALA A 780 27.30 0.46 9.94
N CYS A 781 26.45 0.44 8.93
CA CYS A 781 25.08 -0.08 9.05
C CYS A 781 24.97 -1.58 8.73
N ASP A 782 24.17 -2.26 9.53
CA ASP A 782 23.69 -3.63 9.38
C ASP A 782 22.42 -3.64 8.52
N THR A 783 22.59 -3.43 7.22
CA THR A 783 21.49 -3.63 6.26
C THR A 783 21.06 -5.09 6.29
N ALA A 784 19.74 -5.37 6.40
CA ALA A 784 19.23 -6.71 6.65
C ALA A 784 19.48 -7.64 5.45
N ALA A 785 20.57 -8.40 5.51
CA ALA A 785 20.94 -9.37 4.49
C ALA A 785 19.84 -10.44 4.33
N GLY A 786 19.37 -10.62 3.09
CA GLY A 786 18.33 -11.60 2.75
C GLY A 786 16.91 -11.03 2.60
N ASP A 787 16.68 -9.73 2.81
CA ASP A 787 15.39 -9.09 2.55
C ASP A 787 15.38 -8.32 1.21
N ASP A 788 14.56 -8.78 0.26
CA ASP A 788 14.33 -8.17 -1.06
C ASP A 788 14.03 -6.66 -1.06
N ARG A 789 13.53 -6.11 0.05
CA ARG A 789 13.18 -4.69 0.16
C ARG A 789 14.04 -3.93 1.18
N ALA A 790 15.06 -4.53 1.80
CA ALA A 790 16.01 -3.78 2.64
C ALA A 790 16.70 -2.65 1.84
N VAL A 791 17.01 -2.90 0.57
CA VAL A 791 17.57 -1.88 -0.34
C VAL A 791 16.54 -0.82 -0.75
N LEU A 792 15.23 -1.13 -0.75
CA LEU A 792 14.18 -0.11 -0.84
C LEU A 792 14.10 0.74 0.44
N GLY A 793 14.38 0.16 1.60
CA GLY A 793 14.56 0.90 2.86
C GLY A 793 15.70 1.92 2.79
N LEU A 794 16.84 1.52 2.23
CA LEU A 794 18.00 2.39 2.03
C LEU A 794 17.76 3.46 0.95
N ALA A 795 17.34 3.07 -0.26
CA ALA A 795 17.04 4.00 -1.34
C ALA A 795 15.90 4.96 -0.94
N GLY A 796 14.97 4.45 -0.15
CA GLY A 796 13.90 5.21 0.45
C GLY A 796 14.35 6.18 1.52
N LEU A 797 15.32 5.84 2.38
CA LEU A 797 15.92 6.80 3.30
C LEU A 797 16.62 7.94 2.53
N ALA A 798 17.31 7.64 1.42
CA ALA A 798 17.88 8.68 0.57
C ALA A 798 16.78 9.66 0.08
N VAL A 799 15.67 9.13 -0.42
CA VAL A 799 14.48 9.88 -0.84
C VAL A 799 13.87 10.69 0.32
N LYS A 800 13.57 10.06 1.47
CA LYS A 800 12.88 10.71 2.59
C LYS A 800 13.75 11.73 3.31
N SER A 801 15.05 11.48 3.48
CA SER A 801 15.97 12.46 4.07
C SER A 801 16.13 13.73 3.23
N GLY A 802 15.68 13.72 1.96
CA GLY A 802 15.91 14.81 1.01
C GLY A 802 17.36 14.93 0.55
N ALA A 803 18.19 13.91 0.83
CA ALA A 803 19.56 13.87 0.36
C ALA A 803 19.60 13.60 -1.15
N ARG A 804 20.40 14.38 -1.90
CA ARG A 804 20.55 14.19 -3.36
C ARG A 804 21.30 12.90 -3.71
N SER A 805 22.13 12.43 -2.78
CA SER A 805 22.95 11.23 -2.90
C SER A 805 23.05 10.57 -1.54
N THR A 806 23.10 9.25 -1.49
CA THR A 806 23.39 8.47 -0.27
C THR A 806 24.43 7.41 -0.58
N ILE A 807 25.44 7.26 0.28
CA ILE A 807 26.31 6.08 0.30
C ILE A 807 25.98 5.26 1.54
N ALA A 808 25.75 3.97 1.36
CA ALA A 808 25.61 3.03 2.47
C ALA A 808 26.02 1.61 2.05
N THR A 809 25.95 0.69 3.00
CA THR A 809 26.31 -0.72 2.87
C THR A 809 25.11 -1.59 2.49
N LEU A 810 25.34 -2.64 1.68
CA LEU A 810 24.37 -3.70 1.40
C LEU A 810 24.32 -4.77 2.50
N TRP A 811 25.38 -4.92 3.30
CA TRP A 811 25.53 -5.85 4.42
C TRP A 811 26.56 -5.33 5.44
N PRO A 812 26.63 -5.89 6.66
CA PRO A 812 27.62 -5.48 7.67
C PRO A 812 29.07 -5.57 7.17
N VAL A 813 29.79 -4.44 7.12
CA VAL A 813 31.20 -4.39 6.70
C VAL A 813 32.11 -4.40 7.93
N LYS A 814 33.26 -5.08 7.81
CA LYS A 814 34.30 -5.06 8.83
C LYS A 814 34.79 -3.62 9.09
N ASP A 815 34.53 -3.10 10.29
CA ASP A 815 34.88 -1.77 10.83
C ASP A 815 36.19 -1.16 10.27
N ARG A 816 37.31 -1.89 10.33
CA ARG A 816 38.60 -1.41 9.78
C ARG A 816 38.61 -1.18 8.26
N ALA A 817 37.88 -1.99 7.48
CA ALA A 817 37.76 -1.83 6.04
C ALA A 817 36.87 -0.62 5.70
N ALA A 818 35.75 -0.44 6.42
CA ALA A 818 34.89 0.75 6.30
C ALA A 818 35.67 2.05 6.58
N SER A 819 36.39 2.10 7.70
CA SER A 819 37.25 3.22 8.10
C SER A 819 38.30 3.59 7.04
N MET A 820 38.94 2.58 6.44
CA MET A 820 39.92 2.78 5.36
C MET A 820 39.27 3.27 4.07
N LEU A 821 38.17 2.65 3.64
CA LEU A 821 37.44 3.03 2.43
C LEU A 821 36.87 4.45 2.54
N MET A 822 36.25 4.81 3.67
CA MET A 822 35.69 6.14 3.87
C MET A 822 36.77 7.22 3.96
N THR A 823 37.88 6.97 4.64
CA THR A 823 39.03 7.88 4.63
C THR A 823 39.51 8.15 3.19
N ARG A 824 39.65 7.09 2.37
CA ARG A 824 40.04 7.22 0.97
C ARG A 824 38.99 7.91 0.11
N PHE A 825 37.71 7.68 0.36
CA PHE A 825 36.61 8.35 -0.33
C PHE A 825 36.69 9.88 -0.15
N TYR A 826 36.87 10.39 1.07
CA TYR A 826 37.01 11.84 1.30
C TYR A 826 38.33 12.41 0.76
N ASP A 827 39.43 11.63 0.76
CA ASP A 827 40.70 11.99 0.11
C ASP A 827 40.55 12.21 -1.40
N GLN A 828 39.67 11.46 -2.06
CA GLN A 828 39.37 11.59 -3.49
C GLN A 828 38.31 12.67 -3.74
N LEU A 829 37.24 12.70 -2.96
CA LEU A 829 36.12 13.63 -3.11
C LEU A 829 36.55 15.11 -2.98
N ARG A 830 37.56 15.40 -2.15
CA ARG A 830 38.10 16.77 -2.00
C ARG A 830 38.93 17.27 -3.19
N GLN A 831 39.23 16.42 -4.16
CA GLN A 831 39.99 16.82 -5.35
C GLN A 831 39.08 17.54 -6.37
N PRO A 832 39.58 18.58 -7.05
CA PRO A 832 38.79 19.30 -8.04
C PRO A 832 38.43 18.39 -9.23
N LYS A 833 37.21 18.58 -9.76
CA LYS A 833 36.65 17.86 -10.93
C LYS A 833 36.31 16.38 -10.73
N ILE A 834 36.68 15.74 -9.62
CA ILE A 834 36.21 14.39 -9.26
C ILE A 834 34.68 14.41 -8.97
N THR A 835 34.00 13.30 -9.25
CA THR A 835 32.58 13.07 -8.97
C THR A 835 32.42 12.13 -7.78
N LYS A 836 31.22 12.07 -7.18
CA LYS A 836 30.94 11.15 -6.06
C LYS A 836 31.18 9.68 -6.45
N ALA A 837 30.75 9.26 -7.65
CA ALA A 837 30.99 7.90 -8.13
C ALA A 837 32.47 7.61 -8.39
N GLU A 838 33.24 8.55 -8.97
CA GLU A 838 34.67 8.34 -9.18
C GLU A 838 35.44 8.31 -7.85
N ALA A 839 35.07 9.14 -6.87
CA ALA A 839 35.67 9.11 -5.54
C ALA A 839 35.44 7.75 -4.83
N LEU A 840 34.24 7.18 -4.93
CA LEU A 840 33.92 5.86 -4.36
C LEU A 840 34.66 4.75 -5.10
N ARG A 841 34.65 4.76 -6.44
CA ARG A 841 35.44 3.85 -7.28
C ARG A 841 36.92 3.84 -6.89
N GLN A 842 37.55 5.00 -6.78
CA GLN A 842 38.97 5.09 -6.41
C GLN A 842 39.24 4.58 -4.98
N ALA A 843 38.30 4.75 -4.05
CA ALA A 843 38.40 4.15 -2.71
C ALA A 843 38.27 2.62 -2.74
N GLN A 844 37.34 2.07 -3.54
CA GLN A 844 37.18 0.62 -3.74
C GLN A 844 38.41 -0.01 -4.42
N ILE A 845 38.93 0.62 -5.48
CA ILE A 845 40.18 0.21 -6.16
C ILE A 845 41.38 0.29 -5.19
N ASN A 846 41.39 1.23 -4.24
CA ASN A 846 42.43 1.28 -3.21
C ASN A 846 42.41 0.02 -2.33
N LEU A 847 41.23 -0.43 -1.90
CA LEU A 847 41.10 -1.67 -1.13
C LEU A 847 41.51 -2.90 -1.95
N ILE A 848 41.06 -2.99 -3.22
CA ILE A 848 41.40 -4.09 -4.15
C ILE A 848 42.92 -4.22 -4.34
N ARG A 849 43.64 -3.12 -4.52
CA ARG A 849 45.04 -3.13 -5.02
C ARG A 849 46.12 -2.79 -4.00
N GLN A 850 45.78 -2.22 -2.84
CA GLN A 850 46.76 -1.66 -1.89
C GLN A 850 46.55 -2.11 -0.44
N THR A 851 45.68 -3.10 -0.19
CA THR A 851 45.32 -3.54 1.16
C THR A 851 45.05 -5.05 1.21
N ASP A 852 45.03 -5.63 2.40
CA ASP A 852 44.62 -7.03 2.63
C ASP A 852 43.10 -7.26 2.44
N PHE A 853 42.33 -6.20 2.13
CA PHE A 853 40.88 -6.25 1.90
C PHE A 853 40.54 -6.35 0.40
N HIS A 854 41.28 -7.18 -0.34
CA HIS A 854 41.09 -7.34 -1.79
C HIS A 854 39.77 -8.04 -2.15
N ASP A 855 39.25 -8.88 -1.26
CA ASP A 855 38.03 -9.66 -1.48
C ASP A 855 36.78 -8.75 -1.62
N PRO A 856 35.89 -8.98 -2.61
CA PRO A 856 34.70 -8.17 -2.85
C PRO A 856 33.82 -7.96 -1.61
N PHE A 857 33.80 -8.89 -0.65
CA PHE A 857 33.05 -8.72 0.60
C PHE A 857 33.34 -7.40 1.34
N PHE A 858 34.59 -6.92 1.31
CA PHE A 858 35.05 -5.80 2.13
C PHE A 858 34.82 -4.41 1.50
N TRP A 859 34.69 -4.34 0.17
CA TRP A 859 34.61 -3.07 -0.56
C TRP A 859 33.34 -2.91 -1.41
N SER A 860 32.75 -4.02 -1.89
CA SER A 860 31.63 -3.97 -2.83
C SER A 860 30.26 -3.75 -2.18
N ALA A 861 30.20 -3.89 -0.84
CA ALA A 861 29.02 -3.56 -0.04
C ALA A 861 28.61 -2.09 -0.17
N PHE A 862 29.58 -1.18 -0.39
CA PHE A 862 29.31 0.26 -0.48
C PHE A 862 28.72 0.62 -1.83
N VAL A 863 27.47 1.07 -1.81
CA VAL A 863 26.73 1.53 -3.00
C VAL A 863 26.43 3.03 -2.90
N LEU A 864 26.57 3.73 -4.02
CA LEU A 864 26.16 5.14 -4.17
C LEU A 864 24.79 5.18 -4.85
N ILE A 865 23.79 5.71 -4.16
CA ILE A 865 22.41 5.85 -4.63
C ILE A 865 22.10 7.33 -4.86
N GLY A 866 21.44 7.66 -5.98
CA GLY A 866 21.05 9.03 -6.32
C GLY A 866 22.08 9.74 -7.21
N ASN A 867 22.15 11.06 -7.13
CA ASN A 867 22.98 11.87 -8.04
C ASN A 867 24.47 11.55 -7.86
N TRP A 868 25.17 11.10 -8.90
CA TRP A 868 26.55 10.62 -8.83
C TRP A 868 27.63 11.68 -9.06
N ILE A 869 27.24 12.93 -9.36
CA ILE A 869 28.14 14.04 -9.73
C ILE A 869 28.69 14.77 -8.50
#